data_AF-A0A073JQT9-F1
#
_entry.id   AF-A0A073JQT9-F1
#
_cell.length_a   1.000
_cell.length_b   1.000
_cell.length_c   1.000
_cell.angle_alpha   90.00
_cell.angle_beta   90.00
_cell.angle_gamma   90.00
#
_symmetry.space_group_name_H-M   'P 1'
#
loop_
_entity.id
_entity.type
_entity.pdbx_description
1 polymer ?
#
loop_
_entity_poly.entity_id
_entity_poly.type
_entity_poly.pdbx_seq_one_letter_code
_entity_poly.pdbx_strand_id
1 'polypeptide(L)'
;MPLKYKKPNYNETLSNIVNGLEEKVSGRAASVLRQPIRNLQTTIQVLDNDGSIIDTITGKTTGGTINYDATSLIRRTGTLKMVVDPSYMPNNKSVFWFDKKFRVYQGVVDLSRFPREAVNFLLGTFWVNESSLRFDKTTREISVTLADKMTLWDGQGLENKLKIKRGTPMSDAIRGIMELVGETDFGYMYTSNGEEILQYDYEKEPGTSINDIIEDFRDMYMDFICGYNSLGQFEYRKLPIQKEEEIPKPKWEFDATSQDRADLTLSFQESYDLKNVKNRFVVIGSTSTKTGYTPKGSVKITDTNSEFNIDAIGTRTKVIQNSDLTNDLQCVSQARYEMWKAAHFQEKVSIDVSPVYFLQPNDVILVTNPVTKKVYQYMIDTIQIDLAVDGIMSIDAHKMYFVKPDYGEADMPIVAAIKNGINKLGWLSLPEERIKDTYGISADGKNYLSIRFVVDEEGGWQAETTAYNTSRNQTLEIDLRDFEKLNLKDENGDVGRSKGDYADRVLGHEMFHAVCNDFYGAVKTMDMPVWFKEGFAELLHGGKDRYVTITGFESKEAKKQALIKRARNQLNGTWESTSDDYVAAYLIACAMYYLVGDLNGLHDMFQRLEKESNLNLNFLYKALPITESAGQIFDKVIDKMQKMPIWDFLNDPTDVDTCSIGGNHMLNIYDRPLSPEDVFNNQTATTDSLGFKIKFDE
;
A
#
# COMPACT_ATOMS: atom_id res chain seq x y z
N MET A 1 7.78 -40.81 -53.65
CA MET A 1 8.29 -39.47 -54.02
C MET A 1 8.56 -38.71 -52.73
N PRO A 2 9.72 -38.05 -52.58
CA PRO A 2 9.98 -37.23 -51.41
C PRO A 2 8.98 -36.06 -51.42
N LEU A 3 8.14 -35.98 -50.38
CA LEU A 3 7.29 -34.83 -50.14
C LEU A 3 8.21 -33.61 -50.00
N LYS A 4 8.24 -32.76 -51.02
CA LYS A 4 8.78 -31.41 -50.92
C LYS A 4 7.98 -30.70 -49.83
N TYR A 5 8.68 -30.09 -48.88
CA TYR A 5 8.09 -29.16 -47.91
C TYR A 5 7.25 -28.14 -48.68
N LYS A 6 5.95 -28.14 -48.41
CA LYS A 6 5.03 -27.09 -48.85
C LYS A 6 4.92 -26.16 -47.64
N LYS A 7 5.38 -24.91 -47.76
CA LYS A 7 5.10 -23.88 -46.74
C LYS A 7 3.61 -24.00 -46.38
N PRO A 8 3.24 -24.16 -45.10
CA PRO A 8 1.84 -24.09 -44.70
C PRO A 8 1.25 -22.77 -45.23
N ASN A 9 0.04 -22.82 -45.76
CA ASN A 9 -0.61 -21.66 -46.40
C ASN A 9 -1.00 -20.54 -45.41
N TYR A 10 -0.67 -20.65 -44.12
CA TYR A 10 -1.17 -19.78 -43.05
C TYR A 10 -0.02 -19.18 -42.20
N ASN A 11 0.85 -18.38 -42.84
CA ASN A 11 1.75 -17.47 -42.14
C ASN A 11 1.02 -16.15 -41.80
N GLU A 12 -0.13 -16.26 -41.15
CA GLU A 12 -0.99 -15.12 -40.85
C GLU A 12 -0.58 -14.47 -39.52
N THR A 13 -0.25 -13.19 -39.56
CA THR A 13 -0.19 -12.36 -38.36
C THR A 13 -1.60 -12.23 -37.81
N LEU A 14 -1.79 -12.54 -36.52
CA LEU A 14 -3.08 -12.34 -35.86
C LEU A 14 -3.36 -10.84 -35.65
N SER A 15 -4.62 -10.45 -35.82
CA SER A 15 -5.10 -9.10 -35.50
C SER A 15 -5.69 -9.05 -34.10
N ASN A 16 -5.96 -7.83 -33.59
CA ASN A 16 -6.66 -7.59 -32.33
C ASN A 16 -6.03 -8.32 -31.13
N ILE A 17 -4.70 -8.34 -31.05
CA ILE A 17 -3.97 -9.04 -29.98
C ILE A 17 -4.04 -8.25 -28.67
N VAL A 18 -4.30 -8.96 -27.57
CA VAL A 18 -4.14 -8.49 -26.19
C VAL A 18 -3.07 -9.37 -25.56
N ASN A 19 -2.00 -8.77 -25.05
CA ASN A 19 -0.84 -9.54 -24.56
C ASN A 19 -0.84 -9.77 -23.04
N GLY A 20 -1.70 -9.10 -22.29
CA GLY A 20 -1.82 -9.22 -20.83
C GLY A 20 -0.85 -8.33 -20.05
N LEU A 21 0.06 -7.63 -20.75
CA LEU A 21 1.02 -6.68 -20.15
C LEU A 21 0.44 -5.27 -20.04
N GLU A 22 -0.76 -5.03 -20.58
CA GLU A 22 -1.42 -3.75 -20.53
C GLU A 22 -1.94 -3.45 -19.11
N GLU A 23 -1.77 -2.22 -18.63
CA GLU A 23 -2.39 -1.77 -17.37
C GLU A 23 -3.92 -1.75 -17.47
N LYS A 24 -4.43 -1.41 -18.65
CA LYS A 24 -5.87 -1.36 -18.94
C LYS A 24 -6.15 -1.93 -20.32
N VAL A 25 -7.07 -2.88 -20.37
CA VAL A 25 -7.55 -3.45 -21.64
C VAL A 25 -8.47 -2.47 -22.38
N SER A 26 -8.47 -2.56 -23.71
CA SER A 26 -9.39 -1.77 -24.54
C SER A 26 -10.86 -2.08 -24.23
N GLY A 27 -11.75 -1.11 -24.45
CA GLY A 27 -13.19 -1.32 -24.25
C GLY A 27 -13.76 -2.47 -25.08
N ARG A 28 -13.20 -2.73 -26.28
CA ARG A 28 -13.58 -3.89 -27.10
C ARG A 28 -13.16 -5.19 -26.43
N ALA A 29 -11.91 -5.30 -25.94
CA ALA A 29 -11.41 -6.49 -25.26
C ALA A 29 -12.21 -6.79 -23.98
N ALA A 30 -12.49 -5.78 -23.16
CA ALA A 30 -13.35 -5.93 -21.98
C ALA A 30 -14.77 -6.40 -22.37
N SER A 31 -15.35 -5.85 -23.44
CA SER A 31 -16.70 -6.21 -23.90
C SER A 31 -16.81 -7.65 -24.39
N VAL A 32 -15.82 -8.16 -25.13
CA VAL A 32 -15.88 -9.56 -25.62
C VAL A 32 -15.73 -10.57 -24.48
N LEU A 33 -15.05 -10.20 -23.39
CA LEU A 33 -15.00 -11.04 -22.19
C LEU A 33 -16.37 -11.04 -21.48
N ARG A 34 -17.07 -9.92 -21.40
CA ARG A 34 -18.41 -9.87 -20.76
C ARG A 34 -19.56 -10.35 -21.64
N GLN A 35 -19.29 -10.86 -22.84
CA GLN A 35 -20.36 -11.30 -23.72
C GLN A 35 -21.01 -12.60 -23.22
N PRO A 36 -22.36 -12.74 -23.27
CA PRO A 36 -23.05 -13.92 -22.78
C PRO A 36 -22.74 -15.22 -23.53
N ILE A 37 -22.42 -15.13 -24.84
CA ILE A 37 -22.09 -16.27 -25.69
C ILE A 37 -20.69 -16.05 -26.24
N ARG A 38 -19.74 -16.87 -25.79
CA ARG A 38 -18.34 -16.79 -26.23
C ARG A 38 -18.04 -17.85 -27.29
N ASN A 39 -17.85 -17.41 -28.52
CA ASN A 39 -17.29 -18.26 -29.57
C ASN A 39 -15.76 -18.25 -29.43
N LEU A 40 -15.23 -19.36 -28.94
CA LEU A 40 -13.81 -19.52 -28.63
C LEU A 40 -13.02 -20.08 -29.83
N GLN A 41 -11.82 -19.55 -30.04
CA GLN A 41 -10.89 -20.00 -31.07
C GLN A 41 -9.47 -20.08 -30.49
N THR A 42 -9.01 -21.28 -30.15
CA THR A 42 -7.61 -21.47 -29.78
C THR A 42 -6.74 -21.45 -31.04
N THR A 43 -5.73 -20.59 -31.03
CA THR A 43 -4.77 -20.44 -32.13
C THR A 43 -3.36 -20.62 -31.61
N ILE A 44 -2.55 -21.39 -32.33
CA ILE A 44 -1.14 -21.61 -32.03
C ILE A 44 -0.31 -21.05 -33.18
N GLN A 45 0.50 -20.04 -32.91
CA GLN A 45 1.54 -19.62 -33.84
C GLN A 45 2.82 -20.38 -33.52
N VAL A 46 3.32 -21.13 -34.50
CA VAL A 46 4.59 -21.84 -34.42
C VAL A 46 5.67 -20.91 -34.93
N LEU A 47 6.65 -20.61 -34.08
CA LEU A 47 7.74 -19.70 -34.37
C LEU A 47 9.05 -20.47 -34.52
N ASP A 48 9.91 -19.96 -35.39
CA ASP A 48 11.31 -20.38 -35.47
C ASP A 48 12.15 -19.75 -34.35
N ASN A 49 13.41 -20.18 -34.26
CA ASN A 49 14.35 -19.62 -33.29
C ASN A 49 14.54 -18.11 -33.42
N ASP A 50 14.53 -17.56 -34.64
CA ASP A 50 14.63 -16.13 -34.93
C ASP A 50 13.34 -15.34 -34.67
N GLY A 51 12.26 -16.02 -34.24
CA GLY A 51 10.96 -15.42 -33.97
C GLY A 51 10.04 -15.28 -35.18
N SER A 52 10.48 -15.71 -36.37
CA SER A 52 9.64 -15.72 -37.57
C SER A 52 8.52 -16.77 -37.45
N ILE A 53 7.33 -16.44 -37.98
CA ILE A 53 6.19 -17.36 -37.98
C ILE A 53 6.41 -18.41 -39.08
N ILE A 54 6.32 -19.69 -38.69
CA ILE A 54 6.42 -20.85 -39.58
C ILE A 54 5.03 -21.38 -39.96
N ASP A 55 4.10 -21.38 -39.01
CA ASP A 55 2.73 -21.85 -39.19
C ASP A 55 1.77 -21.22 -38.19
N THR A 56 0.49 -21.18 -38.53
CA THR A 56 -0.60 -20.74 -37.66
C THR A 56 -1.69 -21.81 -37.66
N ILE A 57 -1.85 -22.49 -36.52
CA ILE A 57 -2.78 -23.60 -36.34
C ILE A 57 -4.02 -23.08 -35.60
N THR A 58 -5.18 -23.09 -36.25
CA THR A 58 -6.46 -22.66 -35.66
C THR A 58 -7.50 -23.76 -35.77
N GLY A 59 -8.31 -23.94 -34.73
CA GLY A 59 -9.48 -24.85 -34.76
C GLY A 59 -9.14 -26.35 -34.73
N LYS A 60 -7.92 -26.70 -34.35
CA LYS A 60 -7.46 -28.09 -34.16
C LYS A 60 -7.38 -28.50 -32.70
N THR A 61 -7.28 -27.54 -31.78
CA THR A 61 -7.25 -27.78 -30.33
C THR A 61 -8.62 -28.23 -29.83
N THR A 62 -8.65 -29.36 -29.11
CA THR A 62 -9.85 -29.94 -28.51
C THR A 62 -9.95 -29.67 -27.00
N GLY A 63 -8.85 -29.29 -26.38
CA GLY A 63 -8.78 -28.92 -24.98
C GLY A 63 -7.33 -28.82 -24.51
N GLY A 64 -7.14 -28.84 -23.19
CA GLY A 64 -5.84 -28.64 -22.57
C GLY A 64 -5.95 -27.67 -21.41
N THR A 65 -4.82 -27.39 -20.79
CA THR A 65 -4.74 -26.49 -19.64
C THR A 65 -3.58 -25.53 -19.80
N ILE A 66 -3.76 -24.29 -19.35
CA ILE A 66 -2.66 -23.34 -19.17
C ILE A 66 -2.65 -22.94 -17.70
N ASN A 67 -1.51 -23.06 -17.06
CA ASN A 67 -1.31 -22.76 -15.65
C ASN A 67 -0.29 -21.63 -15.51
N TYR A 68 -0.60 -20.67 -14.65
CA TYR A 68 0.30 -19.61 -14.21
C TYR A 68 0.56 -19.74 -12.72
N ASP A 69 1.82 -19.63 -12.31
CA ASP A 69 2.23 -19.68 -10.90
C ASP A 69 3.24 -18.55 -10.61
N ALA A 70 2.83 -17.59 -9.78
CA ALA A 70 3.66 -16.46 -9.37
C ALA A 70 4.88 -16.88 -8.53
N THR A 71 4.84 -18.06 -7.90
CA THR A 71 5.83 -18.53 -6.93
C THR A 71 6.93 -19.38 -7.55
N SER A 72 6.77 -19.79 -8.81
CA SER A 72 7.71 -20.62 -9.55
C SER A 72 8.60 -19.78 -10.47
N LEU A 73 9.86 -20.18 -10.66
CA LEU A 73 10.71 -19.62 -11.73
C LEU A 73 10.17 -19.97 -13.13
N ILE A 74 9.66 -21.19 -13.31
CA ILE A 74 8.91 -21.59 -14.50
C ILE A 74 7.44 -21.20 -14.24
N ARG A 75 7.09 -19.98 -14.64
CA ARG A 75 5.81 -19.34 -14.28
C ARG A 75 4.65 -19.85 -15.09
N ARG A 76 4.87 -20.23 -16.36
CA ARG A 76 3.79 -20.72 -17.24
C ARG A 76 4.06 -22.15 -17.67
N THR A 77 3.09 -23.01 -17.44
CA THR A 77 3.08 -24.39 -17.91
C THR A 77 1.73 -24.72 -18.53
N GLY A 78 1.64 -25.84 -19.23
CA GLY A 78 0.36 -26.26 -19.75
C GLY A 78 0.39 -27.56 -20.51
N THR A 79 -0.78 -27.94 -20.99
CA THR A 79 -0.98 -29.05 -21.90
C THR A 79 -1.86 -28.60 -23.05
N LEU A 80 -1.55 -29.03 -24.27
CA LEU A 80 -2.42 -28.86 -25.43
C LEU A 80 -2.87 -30.22 -25.93
N LYS A 81 -4.16 -30.37 -26.18
CA LYS A 81 -4.77 -31.52 -26.85
C LYS A 81 -5.32 -31.08 -28.20
N MET A 82 -4.96 -31.78 -29.26
CA MET A 82 -5.37 -31.44 -30.63
C MET A 82 -5.82 -32.68 -31.39
N VAL A 83 -6.73 -32.49 -32.34
CA VAL A 83 -7.07 -33.52 -33.33
C VAL A 83 -5.83 -33.89 -34.12
N VAL A 84 -5.62 -35.20 -34.30
CA VAL A 84 -4.49 -35.73 -35.07
C VAL A 84 -4.51 -35.26 -36.51
N ASP A 85 -3.41 -34.62 -36.90
CA ASP A 85 -3.09 -34.29 -38.28
C ASP A 85 -1.73 -34.94 -38.62
N PRO A 86 -1.63 -35.78 -39.67
CA PRO A 86 -0.37 -36.41 -40.06
C PRO A 86 0.77 -35.41 -40.34
N SER A 87 0.43 -34.16 -40.72
CA SER A 87 1.41 -33.10 -40.94
C SER A 87 2.11 -32.63 -39.65
N TYR A 88 1.50 -32.89 -38.49
CA TYR A 88 1.99 -32.48 -37.17
C TYR A 88 2.74 -33.60 -36.44
N MET A 89 2.86 -34.79 -37.02
CA MET A 89 3.64 -35.89 -36.43
C MET A 89 5.14 -35.57 -36.43
N PRO A 90 5.90 -35.88 -35.36
CA PRO A 90 7.32 -35.54 -35.27
C PRO A 90 8.13 -36.11 -36.41
N ASN A 91 8.77 -35.21 -37.14
CA ASN A 91 9.83 -35.50 -38.10
C ASN A 91 10.61 -34.21 -38.32
N ASN A 92 11.80 -34.29 -38.93
CA ASN A 92 12.69 -33.14 -39.16
C ASN A 92 12.16 -32.02 -40.07
N LYS A 93 10.90 -32.10 -40.48
CA LYS A 93 10.18 -31.09 -41.26
C LYS A 93 8.82 -30.76 -40.64
N SER A 94 8.50 -31.33 -39.49
CA SER A 94 7.27 -31.07 -38.75
C SER A 94 7.37 -29.78 -37.94
N VAL A 95 6.22 -29.15 -37.69
CA VAL A 95 6.10 -28.03 -36.75
C VAL A 95 6.22 -28.48 -35.29
N PHE A 96 6.07 -29.78 -35.03
CA PHE A 96 6.40 -30.43 -33.76
C PHE A 96 7.76 -31.13 -33.88
N TRP A 97 8.82 -30.33 -33.92
CA TRP A 97 10.22 -30.78 -34.03
C TRP A 97 11.13 -29.88 -33.19
N PHE A 98 12.31 -30.40 -32.83
CA PHE A 98 13.28 -29.70 -31.96
C PHE A 98 13.47 -28.27 -32.44
N ASP A 99 13.52 -27.32 -31.48
CA ASP A 99 13.78 -25.88 -31.63
C ASP A 99 12.60 -24.94 -31.97
N LYS A 100 11.36 -25.44 -31.95
CA LYS A 100 10.17 -24.61 -32.24
C LYS A 100 9.56 -24.01 -30.97
N LYS A 101 9.03 -22.78 -31.10
CA LYS A 101 8.36 -22.03 -30.00
C LYS A 101 6.89 -21.83 -30.33
N PHE A 102 6.02 -21.93 -29.33
CA PHE A 102 4.58 -21.88 -29.52
C PHE A 102 4.02 -20.64 -28.83
N ARG A 103 3.45 -19.71 -29.59
CA ARG A 103 2.58 -18.67 -29.03
C ARG A 103 1.15 -19.14 -29.06
N VAL A 104 0.56 -19.29 -27.88
CA VAL A 104 -0.80 -19.80 -27.71
C VAL A 104 -1.74 -18.64 -27.42
N TYR A 105 -2.79 -18.53 -28.23
CA TYR A 105 -3.82 -17.51 -28.12
C TYR A 105 -5.18 -18.15 -27.86
N GLN A 106 -5.97 -17.50 -27.02
CA GLN A 106 -7.40 -17.75 -26.91
C GLN A 106 -8.15 -16.59 -27.54
N GLY A 107 -8.73 -16.84 -28.72
CA GLY A 107 -9.57 -15.90 -29.43
C GLY A 107 -10.99 -15.92 -28.90
N VAL A 108 -11.56 -14.73 -28.69
CA VAL A 108 -12.99 -14.55 -28.40
C VAL A 108 -13.60 -13.73 -29.53
N VAL A 109 -14.49 -14.34 -30.32
CA VAL A 109 -15.14 -13.65 -31.44
C VAL A 109 -16.05 -12.55 -30.93
N ASP A 110 -15.86 -11.33 -31.45
CA ASP A 110 -16.69 -10.17 -31.16
C ASP A 110 -18.03 -10.31 -31.90
N LEU A 111 -19.08 -10.70 -31.18
CA LEU A 111 -20.41 -10.88 -31.74
C LEU A 111 -21.16 -9.54 -31.94
N SER A 112 -20.63 -8.43 -31.41
CA SER A 112 -21.28 -7.12 -31.45
C SER A 112 -21.00 -6.33 -32.73
N ARG A 113 -20.00 -6.74 -33.53
CA ARG A 113 -19.54 -6.03 -34.73
C ARG A 113 -19.55 -6.91 -35.98
N PHE A 114 -19.62 -6.26 -37.14
CA PHE A 114 -19.43 -6.89 -38.45
C PHE A 114 -18.26 -6.20 -39.19
N PRO A 115 -17.29 -6.95 -39.75
CA PRO A 115 -17.16 -8.41 -39.72
C PRO A 115 -16.88 -8.94 -38.29
N ARG A 116 -17.33 -10.17 -38.03
CA ARG A 116 -17.12 -10.85 -36.73
C ARG A 116 -15.69 -11.34 -36.66
N GLU A 117 -14.84 -10.58 -35.98
CA GLU A 117 -13.43 -10.90 -35.79
C GLU A 117 -13.15 -11.29 -34.34
N ALA A 118 -12.15 -12.17 -34.15
CA ALA A 118 -11.65 -12.50 -32.83
C ALA A 118 -10.82 -11.35 -32.25
N VAL A 119 -10.95 -11.13 -30.94
CA VAL A 119 -9.93 -10.50 -30.11
C VAL A 119 -9.08 -11.63 -29.54
N ASN A 120 -7.78 -11.61 -29.80
CA ASN A 120 -6.87 -12.71 -29.52
C ASN A 120 -6.07 -12.43 -28.25
N PHE A 121 -6.37 -13.13 -27.16
CA PHE A 121 -5.66 -13.01 -25.90
C PHE A 121 -4.46 -13.97 -25.89
N LEU A 122 -3.25 -13.43 -25.74
CA LEU A 122 -2.04 -14.24 -25.64
C LEU A 122 -1.98 -14.89 -24.26
N LEU A 123 -1.98 -16.22 -24.23
CA LEU A 123 -1.82 -17.00 -23.00
C LEU A 123 -0.35 -17.21 -22.64
N GLY A 124 0.54 -17.16 -23.65
CA GLY A 124 1.98 -17.19 -23.44
C GLY A 124 2.77 -17.64 -24.66
N THR A 125 4.09 -17.44 -24.59
CA THR A 125 5.08 -18.06 -25.46
C THR A 125 5.71 -19.24 -24.72
N PHE A 126 5.62 -20.43 -25.31
CA PHE A 126 6.02 -21.69 -24.70
C PHE A 126 7.05 -22.44 -25.54
N TRP A 127 7.88 -23.20 -24.85
CA TRP A 127 8.74 -24.22 -25.40
C TRP A 127 8.06 -25.57 -25.21
N VAL A 128 8.08 -26.36 -26.29
CA VAL A 128 7.42 -27.67 -26.33
C VAL A 128 8.34 -28.71 -25.71
N ASN A 129 7.88 -29.41 -24.69
CA ASN A 129 8.60 -30.58 -24.19
C ASN A 129 8.30 -31.79 -25.08
N GLU A 130 9.14 -32.06 -26.06
CA GLU A 130 8.92 -33.11 -27.07
C GLU A 130 8.89 -34.52 -26.49
N SER A 131 9.55 -34.76 -25.36
CA SER A 131 9.50 -36.04 -24.65
C SER A 131 8.10 -36.36 -24.10
N SER A 132 7.24 -35.34 -23.99
CA SER A 132 5.85 -35.47 -23.55
C SER A 132 4.85 -35.69 -24.68
N LEU A 133 5.28 -35.61 -25.95
CA LEU A 133 4.36 -35.73 -27.07
C LEU A 133 3.78 -37.13 -27.15
N ARG A 134 2.45 -37.22 -27.05
CA ARG A 134 1.71 -38.48 -27.07
C ARG A 134 0.67 -38.46 -28.17
N PHE A 135 0.61 -39.55 -28.92
CA PHE A 135 -0.44 -39.83 -29.88
C PHE A 135 -1.31 -40.97 -29.35
N ASP A 136 -2.61 -40.70 -29.23
CA ASP A 136 -3.60 -41.73 -28.92
C ASP A 136 -4.36 -42.10 -30.20
N LYS A 137 -4.21 -43.36 -30.63
CA LYS A 137 -4.88 -43.88 -31.83
C LYS A 137 -6.40 -44.07 -31.63
N THR A 138 -6.83 -44.28 -30.39
CA THR A 138 -8.22 -44.52 -30.01
C THR A 138 -8.99 -43.21 -30.02
N THR A 139 -8.46 -42.17 -29.36
CA THR A 139 -9.12 -40.85 -29.33
C THR A 139 -8.77 -39.97 -30.53
N ARG A 140 -7.74 -40.35 -31.32
CA ARG A 140 -7.17 -39.55 -32.43
C ARG A 140 -6.72 -38.17 -31.95
N GLU A 141 -6.05 -38.13 -30.82
CA GLU A 141 -5.52 -36.90 -30.22
C GLU A 141 -3.98 -36.90 -30.15
N ILE A 142 -3.42 -35.71 -30.36
CA ILE A 142 -2.04 -35.37 -30.03
C ILE A 142 -2.07 -34.56 -28.74
N SER A 143 -1.30 -34.98 -27.74
CA SER A 143 -1.12 -34.25 -26.48
C SER A 143 0.33 -33.84 -26.30
N VAL A 144 0.56 -32.61 -25.84
CA VAL A 144 1.91 -32.06 -25.63
C VAL A 144 1.95 -31.17 -24.39
N THR A 145 3.04 -31.24 -23.62
CA THR A 145 3.31 -30.37 -22.48
C THR A 145 4.08 -29.13 -22.91
N LEU A 146 3.70 -28.01 -22.33
CA LEU A 146 4.26 -26.68 -22.54
C LEU A 146 4.92 -26.17 -21.26
N ALA A 147 6.03 -25.46 -21.40
CA ALA A 147 6.65 -24.67 -20.34
C ALA A 147 7.20 -23.36 -20.93
N ASP A 148 7.32 -22.30 -20.14
CA ASP A 148 7.99 -21.08 -20.60
C ASP A 148 9.50 -21.27 -20.78
N LYS A 149 10.19 -20.22 -21.25
CA LYS A 149 11.60 -20.25 -21.62
C LYS A 149 12.53 -20.63 -20.45
N MET A 150 12.11 -20.45 -19.20
CA MET A 150 12.93 -20.80 -18.03
C MET A 150 13.32 -22.29 -18.03
N THR A 151 12.50 -23.15 -18.64
CA THR A 151 12.79 -24.58 -18.78
C THR A 151 14.07 -24.87 -19.55
N LEU A 152 14.56 -23.96 -20.39
CA LEU A 152 15.80 -24.16 -21.16
C LEU A 152 17.04 -24.16 -20.27
N TRP A 153 16.94 -23.52 -19.11
CA TRP A 153 18.03 -23.40 -18.13
C TRP A 153 18.04 -24.56 -17.15
N ASP A 154 16.99 -25.39 -17.16
CA ASP A 154 16.94 -26.61 -16.36
C ASP A 154 18.02 -27.61 -16.79
N GLY A 155 18.82 -28.06 -15.82
CA GLY A 155 19.98 -28.91 -16.07
C GLY A 155 21.18 -28.23 -16.76
N GLN A 156 21.14 -26.91 -17.03
CA GLN A 156 22.31 -26.17 -17.49
C GLN A 156 23.20 -25.75 -16.32
N GLY A 157 24.50 -26.00 -16.46
CA GLY A 157 25.51 -25.57 -15.51
C GLY A 157 26.46 -24.54 -16.12
N LEU A 158 27.08 -23.70 -15.28
CA LEU A 158 28.12 -22.78 -15.71
C LEU A 158 29.24 -23.49 -16.47
N GLU A 159 29.63 -22.98 -17.64
CA GLU A 159 30.77 -23.52 -18.39
C GLU A 159 32.12 -23.13 -17.77
N ASN A 160 32.19 -21.92 -17.19
CA ASN A 160 33.40 -21.34 -16.63
C ASN A 160 33.12 -20.85 -15.21
N LYS A 161 34.19 -20.67 -14.43
CA LYS A 161 34.10 -20.08 -13.10
C LYS A 161 33.52 -18.67 -13.20
N LEU A 162 32.42 -18.42 -12.50
CA LEU A 162 31.80 -17.09 -12.39
C LEU A 162 32.44 -16.32 -11.24
N LYS A 163 32.76 -15.05 -11.47
CA LYS A 163 33.22 -14.12 -10.44
C LYS A 163 32.57 -12.75 -10.63
N ILE A 164 31.80 -12.31 -9.65
CA ILE A 164 31.22 -10.96 -9.60
C ILE A 164 31.69 -10.30 -8.31
N LYS A 165 32.09 -9.04 -8.39
CA LYS A 165 32.63 -8.32 -7.23
C LYS A 165 31.52 -7.79 -6.34
N ARG A 166 31.80 -7.72 -5.04
CA ARG A 166 30.98 -6.96 -4.09
C ARG A 166 30.74 -5.55 -4.62
N GLY A 167 29.52 -5.05 -4.45
CA GLY A 167 29.12 -3.71 -4.84
C GLY A 167 28.54 -3.58 -6.25
N THR A 168 28.51 -4.66 -7.04
CA THR A 168 27.78 -4.68 -8.31
C THR A 168 26.27 -4.52 -8.05
N PRO A 169 25.57 -3.60 -8.73
CA PRO A 169 24.11 -3.46 -8.61
C PRO A 169 23.39 -4.78 -8.94
N MET A 170 22.34 -5.13 -8.19
CA MET A 170 21.65 -6.41 -8.39
C MET A 170 20.99 -6.52 -9.78
N SER A 171 20.45 -5.42 -10.29
CA SER A 171 19.91 -5.32 -11.65
C SER A 171 20.95 -5.68 -12.72
N ASP A 172 22.22 -5.31 -12.51
CA ASP A 172 23.30 -5.60 -13.44
C ASP A 172 23.76 -7.05 -13.33
N ALA A 173 23.79 -7.60 -12.12
CA ALA A 173 24.16 -8.99 -11.89
C ALA A 173 23.16 -9.98 -12.49
N ILE A 174 21.85 -9.76 -12.28
CA ILE A 174 20.81 -10.61 -12.86
C ILE A 174 20.77 -10.49 -14.38
N ARG A 175 20.95 -9.28 -14.91
CA ARG A 175 21.04 -9.10 -16.37
C ARG A 175 22.28 -9.79 -16.94
N GLY A 176 23.42 -9.64 -16.29
CA GLY A 176 24.69 -10.23 -16.73
C GLY A 176 24.67 -11.77 -16.78
N ILE A 177 24.03 -12.43 -15.81
CA ILE A 177 23.88 -13.90 -15.86
C ILE A 177 22.97 -14.33 -17.01
N MET A 178 21.89 -13.59 -17.26
CA MET A 178 20.99 -13.90 -18.38
C MET A 178 21.69 -13.69 -19.73
N GLU A 179 22.43 -12.58 -19.90
CA GLU A 179 23.23 -12.34 -21.11
C GLU A 179 24.33 -13.40 -21.29
N LEU A 180 24.94 -13.88 -20.19
CA LEU A 180 25.95 -14.94 -20.22
C LEU A 180 25.39 -16.26 -20.78
N VAL A 181 24.14 -16.62 -20.44
CA VAL A 181 23.47 -17.82 -20.98
C VAL A 181 22.83 -17.60 -22.35
N GLY A 182 23.07 -16.43 -22.96
CA GLY A 182 22.62 -16.10 -24.31
C GLY A 182 21.20 -15.53 -24.38
N GLU A 183 20.63 -15.06 -23.27
CA GLU A 183 19.38 -14.29 -23.30
C GLU A 183 19.62 -12.91 -23.92
N THR A 184 18.72 -12.52 -24.82
CA THR A 184 18.79 -11.23 -25.52
C THR A 184 17.46 -10.49 -25.51
N ASP A 185 16.38 -11.12 -25.06
CA ASP A 185 15.03 -10.56 -25.07
C ASP A 185 14.57 -10.27 -23.64
N PHE A 186 14.63 -8.99 -23.28
CA PHE A 186 14.31 -8.49 -21.95
C PHE A 186 13.04 -7.63 -21.99
N GLY A 187 12.13 -7.89 -21.06
CA GLY A 187 10.98 -7.04 -20.79
C GLY A 187 11.35 -5.95 -19.79
N TYR A 188 10.51 -5.74 -18.78
CA TYR A 188 10.85 -4.79 -17.71
C TYR A 188 12.03 -5.29 -16.85
N MET A 189 13.04 -4.44 -16.73
CA MET A 189 14.20 -4.65 -15.87
C MET A 189 14.27 -3.50 -14.87
N TYR A 190 14.03 -3.80 -13.61
CA TYR A 190 14.17 -2.84 -12.51
C TYR A 190 15.62 -2.36 -12.39
N THR A 191 15.80 -1.10 -12.01
CA THR A 191 17.12 -0.48 -11.77
C THR A 191 17.40 -0.40 -10.28
N SER A 192 18.44 -1.09 -9.82
CA SER A 192 18.86 -1.08 -8.42
C SER A 192 19.24 0.33 -7.93
N ASN A 193 18.84 0.68 -6.71
CA ASN A 193 19.31 1.88 -6.03
C ASN A 193 20.74 1.70 -5.47
N GLY A 194 21.29 2.73 -4.82
CA GLY A 194 22.68 2.72 -4.33
C GLY A 194 22.98 1.67 -3.24
N GLU A 195 21.97 1.09 -2.61
CA GLU A 195 22.11 0.11 -1.52
C GLU A 195 21.79 -1.32 -1.97
N GLU A 196 21.05 -1.49 -3.07
CA GLU A 196 20.65 -2.77 -3.67
C GLU A 196 21.78 -3.39 -4.50
N ILE A 197 22.89 -3.71 -3.83
CA ILE A 197 24.14 -4.20 -4.42
C ILE A 197 24.48 -5.62 -3.94
N LEU A 198 25.35 -6.31 -4.68
CA LEU A 198 25.97 -7.56 -4.22
C LEU A 198 26.78 -7.33 -2.93
N GLN A 199 26.52 -8.16 -1.93
CA GLN A 199 27.06 -7.94 -0.58
C GLN A 199 28.42 -8.59 -0.33
N TYR A 200 28.82 -9.52 -1.19
CA TYR A 200 30.10 -10.21 -1.14
C TYR A 200 30.60 -10.49 -2.56
N ASP A 201 31.89 -10.82 -2.68
CA ASP A 201 32.43 -11.35 -3.92
C ASP A 201 31.75 -12.70 -4.19
N TYR A 202 30.96 -12.76 -5.25
CA TYR A 202 30.17 -13.92 -5.61
C TYR A 202 30.97 -14.79 -6.58
N GLU A 203 31.35 -15.98 -6.13
CA GLU A 203 32.07 -16.97 -6.93
C GLU A 203 31.29 -18.28 -7.01
N LYS A 204 31.15 -18.83 -8.23
CA LYS A 204 30.56 -20.15 -8.46
C LYS A 204 31.45 -20.95 -9.40
N GLU A 205 31.60 -22.23 -9.10
CA GLU A 205 32.44 -23.15 -9.88
C GLU A 205 31.71 -23.63 -11.15
N PRO A 206 32.46 -24.07 -12.19
CA PRO A 206 31.87 -24.72 -13.35
C PRO A 206 30.92 -25.87 -12.95
N GLY A 207 29.81 -26.01 -13.67
CA GLY A 207 28.77 -27.00 -13.41
C GLY A 207 27.69 -26.56 -12.40
N THR A 208 27.84 -25.40 -11.74
CA THR A 208 26.76 -24.84 -10.89
C THR A 208 25.53 -24.53 -11.74
N SER A 209 24.35 -24.97 -11.28
CA SER A 209 23.05 -24.73 -11.94
C SER A 209 22.79 -23.24 -12.15
N ILE A 210 22.36 -22.89 -13.36
CA ILE A 210 21.97 -21.51 -13.71
C ILE A 210 20.74 -21.08 -12.90
N ASN A 211 19.76 -21.98 -12.71
CA ASN A 211 18.57 -21.70 -11.90
C ASN A 211 18.95 -21.35 -10.47
N ASP A 212 19.90 -22.07 -9.87
CA ASP A 212 20.36 -21.79 -8.49
C ASP A 212 20.99 -20.38 -8.41
N ILE A 213 21.70 -19.93 -9.44
CA ILE A 213 22.30 -18.59 -9.48
C ILE A 213 21.21 -17.51 -9.63
N ILE A 214 20.20 -17.76 -10.46
CA ILE A 214 19.05 -16.87 -10.63
C ILE A 214 18.29 -16.75 -9.30
N GLU A 215 18.09 -17.86 -8.59
CA GLU A 215 17.47 -17.89 -7.25
C GLU A 215 18.34 -17.15 -6.22
N ASP A 216 19.64 -17.43 -6.16
CA ASP A 216 20.57 -16.74 -5.26
C ASP A 216 20.52 -15.21 -5.45
N PHE A 217 20.43 -14.73 -6.69
CA PHE A 217 20.33 -13.30 -6.99
C PHE A 217 18.96 -12.72 -6.67
N ARG A 218 17.87 -13.42 -7.02
CA ARG A 218 16.51 -13.02 -6.68
C ARG A 218 16.35 -12.93 -5.16
N ASP A 219 16.82 -13.93 -4.42
CA ASP A 219 16.60 -14.08 -2.98
C ASP A 219 17.61 -13.29 -2.13
N MET A 220 18.64 -12.70 -2.75
CA MET A 220 19.56 -11.79 -2.05
C MET A 220 18.82 -10.60 -1.43
N TYR A 221 17.73 -10.19 -2.07
CA TYR A 221 16.74 -9.25 -1.57
C TYR A 221 15.36 -9.86 -1.85
N MET A 222 14.69 -10.34 -0.81
CA MET A 222 13.49 -11.17 -0.93
C MET A 222 12.27 -10.44 -1.53
N ASP A 223 12.35 -9.12 -1.71
CA ASP A 223 11.33 -8.28 -2.33
C ASP A 223 11.41 -8.21 -3.86
N PHE A 224 12.22 -9.06 -4.49
CA PHE A 224 12.36 -9.15 -5.94
C PHE A 224 11.77 -10.44 -6.51
N ILE A 225 11.24 -10.32 -7.72
CA ILE A 225 10.75 -11.44 -8.53
C ILE A 225 11.36 -11.41 -9.93
N CYS A 226 11.60 -12.59 -10.49
CA CYS A 226 12.10 -12.74 -11.86
C CYS A 226 11.40 -13.88 -12.60
N GLY A 227 11.41 -13.82 -13.93
CA GLY A 227 10.84 -14.84 -14.80
C GLY A 227 10.44 -14.29 -16.16
N TYR A 228 9.84 -15.14 -17.00
CA TYR A 228 9.43 -14.73 -18.34
C TYR A 228 8.00 -14.18 -18.36
N ASN A 229 7.74 -13.16 -19.18
CA ASN A 229 6.41 -12.61 -19.41
C ASN A 229 5.64 -13.38 -20.51
N SER A 230 4.40 -12.98 -20.81
CA SER A 230 3.55 -13.66 -21.80
C SER A 230 4.13 -13.64 -23.23
N LEU A 231 4.99 -12.67 -23.56
CA LEU A 231 5.69 -12.59 -24.84
C LEU A 231 6.93 -13.48 -24.91
N GLY A 232 7.42 -13.98 -23.76
CA GLY A 232 8.64 -14.78 -23.65
C GLY A 232 9.90 -13.96 -23.39
N GLN A 233 9.76 -12.74 -22.85
CA GLN A 233 10.88 -11.86 -22.48
C GLN A 233 11.19 -11.99 -20.99
N PHE A 234 12.47 -11.96 -20.63
CA PHE A 234 12.88 -12.05 -19.22
C PHE A 234 12.62 -10.73 -18.50
N GLU A 235 12.05 -10.80 -17.30
CA GLU A 235 11.76 -9.64 -16.47
C GLU A 235 12.35 -9.79 -15.07
N TYR A 236 12.79 -8.67 -14.52
CA TYR A 236 13.22 -8.52 -13.13
C TYR A 236 12.47 -7.34 -12.50
N ARG A 237 11.68 -7.61 -11.48
CA ARG A 237 10.77 -6.63 -10.86
C ARG A 237 10.96 -6.63 -9.35
N LYS A 238 10.89 -5.45 -8.77
CA LYS A 238 10.68 -5.30 -7.33
C LYS A 238 9.17 -5.38 -7.07
N LEU A 239 8.76 -6.19 -6.12
CA LEU A 239 7.38 -6.18 -5.65
C LEU A 239 7.15 -4.86 -4.90
N PRO A 240 6.07 -4.11 -5.19
CA PRO A 240 5.67 -2.98 -4.36
C PRO A 240 5.17 -3.56 -3.03
N ILE A 241 6.04 -3.60 -2.04
CA ILE A 241 5.72 -4.17 -0.74
C ILE A 241 5.06 -3.07 0.10
N GLN A 242 3.73 -3.16 0.18
CA GLN A 242 2.93 -2.76 1.34
C GLN A 242 2.66 -1.26 1.57
N LYS A 243 3.03 -0.37 0.65
CA LYS A 243 2.43 0.97 0.60
C LYS A 243 1.21 0.99 -0.31
N GLU A 244 0.12 1.61 0.14
CA GLU A 244 -1.12 1.70 -0.64
C GLU A 244 -0.92 2.43 -1.97
N GLU A 245 -0.14 3.51 -1.96
CA GLU A 245 0.21 4.30 -3.14
C GLU A 245 1.10 3.57 -4.16
N GLU A 246 1.81 2.52 -3.74
CA GLU A 246 2.69 1.73 -4.61
C GLU A 246 1.94 0.57 -5.28
N ILE A 247 0.68 0.31 -4.91
CA ILE A 247 -0.07 -0.82 -5.46
C ILE A 247 -0.56 -0.54 -6.89
N PRO A 248 -0.32 -1.47 -7.84
CA PRO A 248 -0.92 -1.40 -9.17
C PRO A 248 -2.44 -1.36 -9.08
N LYS A 249 -3.07 -0.47 -9.86
CA LYS A 249 -4.54 -0.38 -9.91
C LYS A 249 -5.15 -1.76 -10.22
N PRO A 250 -6.28 -2.14 -9.58
CA PRO A 250 -6.94 -3.40 -9.88
C PRO A 250 -7.28 -3.52 -11.36
N LYS A 251 -6.88 -4.63 -11.98
CA LYS A 251 -7.11 -4.88 -13.42
C LYS A 251 -8.51 -5.37 -13.73
N TRP A 252 -9.15 -6.03 -12.78
CA TRP A 252 -10.51 -6.55 -12.93
C TRP A 252 -11.25 -6.58 -11.60
N GLU A 253 -12.57 -6.57 -11.69
CA GLU A 253 -13.49 -6.63 -10.56
C GLU A 253 -14.47 -7.80 -10.77
N PHE A 254 -14.57 -8.63 -9.74
CA PHE A 254 -15.51 -9.74 -9.61
C PHE A 254 -16.53 -9.37 -8.55
N ASP A 255 -17.79 -9.18 -8.95
CA ASP A 255 -18.88 -8.80 -8.07
C ASP A 255 -20.09 -9.70 -8.26
N ALA A 256 -20.09 -10.82 -7.53
CA ALA A 256 -21.19 -11.78 -7.52
C ALA A 256 -22.50 -11.25 -6.90
N THR A 257 -22.50 -10.01 -6.41
CA THR A 257 -23.65 -9.38 -5.75
C THR A 257 -24.39 -8.41 -6.66
N SER A 258 -23.74 -7.95 -7.73
CA SER A 258 -24.34 -7.07 -8.72
C SER A 258 -25.49 -7.74 -9.47
N GLN A 259 -26.54 -6.96 -9.74
CA GLN A 259 -27.72 -7.41 -10.50
C GLN A 259 -27.61 -7.12 -12.01
N ASP A 260 -26.50 -6.54 -12.47
CA ASP A 260 -26.29 -6.14 -13.87
C ASP A 260 -26.00 -7.32 -14.82
N ARG A 261 -25.85 -8.55 -14.27
CA ARG A 261 -25.47 -9.77 -14.99
C ARG A 261 -24.13 -9.67 -15.72
N ALA A 262 -23.28 -8.71 -15.34
CA ALA A 262 -21.95 -8.52 -15.92
C ALA A 262 -20.87 -9.31 -15.17
N ASP A 263 -21.21 -9.87 -14.00
CA ASP A 263 -20.30 -10.69 -13.21
C ASP A 263 -19.99 -12.03 -13.88
N LEU A 264 -18.74 -12.45 -13.74
CA LEU A 264 -18.19 -13.65 -14.35
C LEU A 264 -17.93 -14.75 -13.31
N THR A 265 -18.19 -14.50 -12.03
CA THR A 265 -17.94 -15.45 -10.94
C THR A 265 -18.94 -16.61 -10.98
N LEU A 266 -18.42 -17.83 -10.94
CA LEU A 266 -19.17 -19.09 -10.92
C LEU A 266 -19.16 -19.73 -9.53
N SER A 267 -18.03 -19.61 -8.82
CA SER A 267 -17.86 -20.11 -7.46
C SER A 267 -17.00 -19.14 -6.63
N PHE A 268 -17.17 -19.18 -5.32
CA PHE A 268 -16.38 -18.40 -4.37
C PHE A 268 -16.09 -19.24 -3.13
N GLN A 269 -14.82 -19.32 -2.77
CA GLN A 269 -14.34 -19.96 -1.56
C GLN A 269 -13.31 -19.09 -0.87
N GLU A 270 -13.41 -18.94 0.45
CA GLU A 270 -12.39 -18.32 1.29
C GLU A 270 -11.77 -19.37 2.22
N SER A 271 -10.49 -19.20 2.50
CA SER A 271 -9.77 -19.99 3.49
C SER A 271 -8.92 -19.10 4.39
N TYR A 272 -8.80 -19.51 5.65
CA TYR A 272 -8.14 -18.75 6.71
C TYR A 272 -7.07 -19.60 7.41
N ASP A 273 -5.83 -19.09 7.58
CA ASP A 273 -4.78 -19.72 8.39
C ASP A 273 -4.63 -19.05 9.78
N LEU A 274 -5.65 -19.17 10.61
CA LEU A 274 -5.63 -18.51 11.94
C LEU A 274 -4.58 -19.09 12.91
N LYS A 275 -3.91 -20.19 12.57
CA LYS A 275 -2.90 -20.83 13.42
C LYS A 275 -1.55 -20.12 13.35
N ASN A 276 -1.18 -19.63 12.17
CA ASN A 276 0.15 -19.07 11.91
C ASN A 276 0.16 -17.54 11.85
N VAL A 277 -0.84 -16.87 12.43
CA VAL A 277 -0.89 -15.40 12.50
C VAL A 277 0.30 -14.87 13.30
N LYS A 278 1.16 -14.14 12.59
CA LYS A 278 2.36 -13.46 13.09
C LYS A 278 2.33 -12.03 12.56
N ASN A 279 2.60 -11.08 13.45
CA ASN A 279 2.53 -9.65 13.14
C ASN A 279 3.80 -8.90 13.56
N ARG A 280 4.85 -9.65 13.91
CA ARG A 280 6.21 -9.13 14.07
C ARG A 280 7.21 -10.16 13.57
N PHE A 281 8.13 -9.74 12.72
CA PHE A 281 9.16 -10.59 12.13
C PHE A 281 10.51 -10.03 12.52
N VAL A 282 11.39 -10.89 13.01
CA VAL A 282 12.76 -10.54 13.37
C VAL A 282 13.67 -11.50 12.62
N VAL A 283 14.52 -10.95 11.77
CA VAL A 283 15.54 -11.69 11.04
C VAL A 283 16.89 -11.36 11.64
N ILE A 284 17.70 -12.38 11.89
CA ILE A 284 19.05 -12.27 12.44
C ILE A 284 20.01 -12.93 11.45
N GLY A 285 20.99 -12.16 10.98
CA GLY A 285 22.02 -12.63 10.07
C GLY A 285 23.25 -13.21 10.77
N SER A 286 24.36 -13.36 10.04
CA SER A 286 25.60 -13.93 10.59
C SER A 286 26.46 -12.92 11.35
N THR A 287 27.01 -13.34 12.49
CA THR A 287 27.97 -12.54 13.24
C THR A 287 29.30 -12.44 12.49
N SER A 288 29.71 -11.22 12.15
CA SER A 288 31.02 -10.93 11.55
C SER A 288 32.16 -11.31 12.51
N THR A 289 33.05 -12.19 12.07
CA THR A 289 34.24 -12.58 12.85
C THR A 289 35.28 -11.46 12.96
N LYS A 290 35.20 -10.42 12.12
CA LYS A 290 36.12 -9.28 12.14
C LYS A 290 35.66 -8.17 13.08
N THR A 291 34.36 -7.88 13.11
CA THR A 291 33.79 -6.75 13.85
C THR A 291 32.96 -7.17 15.07
N GLY A 292 32.58 -8.45 15.17
CA GLY A 292 31.66 -8.94 16.20
C GLY A 292 30.20 -8.53 16.00
N TYR A 293 29.91 -7.72 14.97
CA TYR A 293 28.58 -7.24 14.67
C TYR A 293 27.70 -8.35 14.09
N THR A 294 26.45 -8.42 14.54
CA THR A 294 25.43 -9.37 14.03
C THR A 294 24.29 -8.55 13.44
N PRO A 295 24.09 -8.61 12.11
CA PRO A 295 23.02 -7.86 11.48
C PRO A 295 21.66 -8.41 11.89
N LYS A 296 20.68 -7.51 11.98
CA LYS A 296 19.32 -7.79 12.42
C LYS A 296 18.35 -6.83 11.74
N GLY A 297 17.22 -7.37 11.31
CA GLY A 297 16.09 -6.59 10.80
C GLY A 297 14.82 -6.97 11.55
N SER A 298 13.93 -6.02 11.77
CA SER A 298 12.56 -6.34 12.19
C SER A 298 11.53 -5.50 11.49
N VAL A 299 10.35 -6.09 11.33
CA VAL A 299 9.15 -5.41 10.82
C VAL A 299 7.94 -5.86 11.62
N LYS A 300 6.93 -5.01 11.69
CA LYS A 300 5.67 -5.26 12.42
C LYS A 300 4.49 -4.85 11.54
N ILE A 301 3.39 -5.60 11.61
CA ILE A 301 2.12 -5.19 11.01
C ILE A 301 1.49 -4.17 11.95
N THR A 302 1.42 -2.93 11.52
CA THR A 302 0.99 -1.77 12.30
C THR A 302 -0.23 -1.06 11.71
N ASP A 303 -0.57 -1.37 10.45
CA ASP A 303 -1.72 -0.79 9.76
C ASP A 303 -3.04 -1.15 10.47
N THR A 304 -3.80 -0.12 10.83
CA THR A 304 -5.08 -0.26 11.52
C THR A 304 -6.17 -0.90 10.65
N ASN A 305 -6.01 -0.85 9.32
CA ASN A 305 -6.89 -1.56 8.39
C ASN A 305 -6.63 -3.08 8.40
N SER A 306 -5.47 -3.53 8.89
CA SER A 306 -5.20 -4.96 9.07
C SER A 306 -5.76 -5.44 10.40
N GLU A 307 -6.69 -6.39 10.36
CA GLU A 307 -7.23 -7.03 11.57
C GLU A 307 -6.16 -7.83 12.36
N PHE A 308 -4.98 -8.04 11.77
CA PHE A 308 -3.86 -8.77 12.36
C PHE A 308 -2.77 -7.89 12.97
N ASN A 309 -2.94 -6.56 12.97
CA ASN A 309 -1.92 -5.65 13.46
C ASN A 309 -1.58 -5.88 14.96
N ILE A 310 -0.38 -5.45 15.35
CA ILE A 310 0.15 -5.66 16.71
C ILE A 310 -0.72 -5.01 17.80
N ASP A 311 -1.43 -3.95 17.47
CA ASP A 311 -2.26 -3.19 18.40
C ASP A 311 -3.62 -3.87 18.62
N ALA A 312 -4.15 -4.55 17.59
CA ALA A 312 -5.42 -5.27 17.63
C ALA A 312 -5.33 -6.62 18.37
N ILE A 313 -4.30 -7.43 18.09
CA ILE A 313 -4.21 -8.81 18.57
C ILE A 313 -2.98 -9.10 19.45
N GLY A 314 -2.25 -8.04 19.82
CA GLY A 314 -0.99 -8.13 20.57
C GLY A 314 0.18 -8.62 19.71
N THR A 315 1.40 -8.49 20.23
CA THR A 315 2.62 -8.89 19.51
C THR A 315 2.78 -10.42 19.43
N ARG A 316 2.81 -10.94 18.20
CA ARG A 316 3.05 -12.34 17.86
C ARG A 316 4.29 -12.44 16.98
N THR A 317 5.45 -12.67 17.61
CA THR A 317 6.75 -12.65 16.92
C THR A 317 7.07 -13.99 16.22
N LYS A 318 7.65 -13.89 15.02
CA LYS A 318 8.42 -14.95 14.33
C LYS A 318 9.88 -14.51 14.27
N VAL A 319 10.79 -15.33 14.80
CA VAL A 319 12.24 -15.11 14.72
C VAL A 319 12.82 -16.03 13.67
N ILE A 320 13.67 -15.49 12.80
CA ILE A 320 14.29 -16.18 11.68
C ILE A 320 15.79 -15.96 11.78
N GLN A 321 16.55 -17.05 11.71
CA GLN A 321 18.00 -16.99 11.59
C GLN A 321 18.37 -17.35 10.17
N ASN A 322 19.14 -16.47 9.52
CA ASN A 322 19.64 -16.70 8.17
C ASN A 322 21.11 -16.29 8.10
N SER A 323 22.01 -17.27 8.19
CA SER A 323 23.46 -17.03 8.22
C SER A 323 24.02 -16.40 6.95
N ASP A 324 23.27 -16.42 5.85
CA ASP A 324 23.72 -15.89 4.57
C ASP A 324 23.58 -14.36 4.49
N LEU A 325 22.83 -13.76 5.42
CA LEU A 325 22.66 -12.32 5.50
C LEU A 325 23.78 -11.67 6.30
N THR A 326 24.36 -10.61 5.73
CA THR A 326 25.59 -9.98 6.23
C THR A 326 25.43 -8.51 6.60
N ASN A 327 24.27 -7.91 6.34
CA ASN A 327 23.91 -6.56 6.76
C ASN A 327 22.42 -6.43 7.14
N ASP A 328 22.07 -5.31 7.78
CA ASP A 328 20.71 -5.06 8.27
C ASP A 328 19.69 -4.91 7.15
N LEU A 329 20.05 -4.28 6.02
CA LEU A 329 19.14 -4.10 4.88
C LEU A 329 18.65 -5.45 4.33
N GLN A 330 19.53 -6.43 4.21
CA GLN A 330 19.16 -7.79 3.84
C GLN A 330 18.21 -8.42 4.87
N CYS A 331 18.49 -8.23 6.16
CA CYS A 331 17.63 -8.75 7.23
C CYS A 331 16.26 -8.06 7.21
N VAL A 332 16.20 -6.76 6.94
CA VAL A 332 14.96 -6.00 6.79
C VAL A 332 14.20 -6.44 5.55
N SER A 333 14.86 -6.62 4.40
CA SER A 333 14.23 -7.14 3.17
C SER A 333 13.61 -8.53 3.40
N GLN A 334 14.34 -9.45 4.03
CA GLN A 334 13.77 -10.76 4.40
C GLN A 334 12.63 -10.62 5.41
N ALA A 335 12.73 -9.72 6.40
CA ALA A 335 11.67 -9.51 7.38
C ALA A 335 10.40 -8.96 6.71
N ARG A 336 10.52 -7.99 5.80
CA ARG A 336 9.44 -7.44 4.97
C ARG A 336 8.78 -8.52 4.13
N TYR A 337 9.56 -9.37 3.46
CA TYR A 337 9.02 -10.47 2.67
C TYR A 337 8.28 -11.50 3.53
N GLU A 338 8.84 -11.89 4.67
CA GLU A 338 8.20 -12.84 5.59
C GLU A 338 6.90 -12.28 6.17
N MET A 339 6.88 -10.98 6.44
CA MET A 339 5.68 -10.27 6.84
C MET A 339 4.68 -10.16 5.71
N TRP A 340 5.10 -9.87 4.47
CA TRP A 340 4.23 -9.86 3.31
C TRP A 340 3.55 -11.22 3.18
N LYS A 341 4.30 -12.32 3.15
CA LYS A 341 3.75 -13.68 3.12
C LYS A 341 2.76 -13.92 4.25
N ALA A 342 3.15 -13.58 5.48
CA ALA A 342 2.37 -13.92 6.66
C ALA A 342 1.22 -12.95 6.94
N ALA A 343 1.16 -11.76 6.35
CA ALA A 343 -0.02 -10.90 6.39
C ALA A 343 -1.01 -11.35 5.32
N HIS A 344 -0.51 -11.54 4.11
CA HIS A 344 -1.31 -11.75 2.92
C HIS A 344 -1.89 -13.16 2.80
N PHE A 345 -1.11 -14.20 3.17
CA PHE A 345 -1.57 -15.59 3.05
C PHE A 345 -2.47 -16.07 4.20
N GLN A 346 -2.81 -15.20 5.17
CA GLN A 346 -3.77 -15.56 6.22
C GLN A 346 -5.18 -15.68 5.68
N GLU A 347 -5.48 -14.95 4.61
CA GLU A 347 -6.77 -14.95 3.92
C GLU A 347 -6.54 -15.18 2.44
N LYS A 348 -7.00 -16.33 1.95
CA LYS A 348 -6.97 -16.65 0.52
C LYS A 348 -8.37 -16.82 -0.01
N VAL A 349 -8.56 -16.36 -1.24
CA VAL A 349 -9.76 -16.62 -2.02
C VAL A 349 -9.42 -17.56 -3.18
N SER A 350 -10.33 -18.49 -3.44
CA SER A 350 -10.35 -19.31 -4.65
C SER A 350 -11.67 -19.03 -5.36
N ILE A 351 -11.60 -18.57 -6.60
CA ILE A 351 -12.77 -18.29 -7.43
C ILE A 351 -12.69 -19.05 -8.75
N ASP A 352 -13.79 -19.70 -9.13
CA ASP A 352 -13.98 -20.14 -10.51
C ASP A 352 -14.76 -19.08 -11.26
N VAL A 353 -14.29 -18.74 -12.45
CA VAL A 353 -14.85 -17.67 -13.27
C VAL A 353 -14.99 -18.09 -14.72
N SER A 354 -15.91 -17.43 -15.43
CA SER A 354 -15.90 -17.42 -16.88
C SER A 354 -14.63 -16.71 -17.36
N PRO A 355 -13.72 -17.38 -18.11
CA PRO A 355 -12.32 -16.96 -18.24
C PRO A 355 -12.06 -15.50 -18.60
N VAL A 356 -11.11 -14.86 -17.91
CA VAL A 356 -10.66 -13.48 -18.16
C VAL A 356 -9.21 -13.52 -18.67
N TYR A 357 -9.03 -13.86 -19.93
CA TYR A 357 -7.75 -14.35 -20.51
C TYR A 357 -6.55 -13.38 -20.46
N PHE A 358 -6.75 -12.10 -20.13
CA PHE A 358 -5.64 -11.14 -20.04
C PHE A 358 -4.98 -11.08 -18.66
N LEU A 359 -5.64 -11.59 -17.61
CA LEU A 359 -5.09 -11.60 -16.26
C LEU A 359 -3.80 -12.43 -16.19
N GLN A 360 -2.83 -11.92 -15.44
CA GLN A 360 -1.51 -12.50 -15.22
C GLN A 360 -1.28 -12.76 -13.72
N PRO A 361 -0.35 -13.67 -13.36
CA PRO A 361 0.09 -13.80 -11.97
C PRO A 361 0.67 -12.49 -11.45
N ASN A 362 0.49 -12.21 -10.15
CA ASN A 362 0.78 -10.94 -9.46
C ASN A 362 -0.12 -9.75 -9.86
N ASP A 363 -1.11 -9.91 -10.74
CA ASP A 363 -2.09 -8.85 -10.98
C ASP A 363 -3.00 -8.66 -9.76
N VAL A 364 -3.42 -7.42 -9.51
CA VAL A 364 -4.38 -7.07 -8.46
C VAL A 364 -5.80 -7.12 -9.01
N ILE A 365 -6.72 -7.72 -8.27
CA ILE A 365 -8.15 -7.82 -8.58
C ILE A 365 -9.00 -7.39 -7.39
N LEU A 366 -10.22 -6.93 -7.66
CA LEU A 366 -11.24 -6.71 -6.64
C LEU A 366 -12.19 -7.91 -6.62
N VAL A 367 -12.49 -8.41 -5.43
CA VAL A 367 -13.48 -9.46 -5.25
C VAL A 367 -14.47 -9.03 -4.17
N THR A 368 -15.76 -9.04 -4.51
CA THR A 368 -16.83 -8.77 -3.56
C THR A 368 -17.22 -10.06 -2.85
N ASN A 369 -17.10 -10.07 -1.52
CA ASN A 369 -17.51 -11.21 -0.72
C ASN A 369 -19.04 -11.38 -0.80
N PRO A 370 -19.55 -12.54 -1.26
CA PRO A 370 -20.98 -12.73 -1.51
C PRO A 370 -21.83 -12.71 -0.24
N VAL A 371 -21.21 -12.93 0.94
CA VAL A 371 -21.89 -12.95 2.25
C VAL A 371 -21.83 -11.58 2.91
N THR A 372 -20.62 -11.01 3.09
CA THR A 372 -20.44 -9.75 3.83
C THR A 372 -20.74 -8.51 2.99
N LYS A 373 -20.80 -8.64 1.66
CA LYS A 373 -20.97 -7.56 0.67
C LYS A 373 -19.83 -6.53 0.68
N LYS A 374 -18.73 -6.83 1.38
CA LYS A 374 -17.52 -6.01 1.38
C LYS A 374 -16.66 -6.36 0.16
N VAL A 375 -16.03 -5.34 -0.39
CA VAL A 375 -15.06 -5.47 -1.49
C VAL A 375 -13.67 -5.51 -0.90
N TYR A 376 -12.85 -6.47 -1.33
CA TYR A 376 -11.46 -6.59 -0.92
C TYR A 376 -10.54 -6.66 -2.14
N GLN A 377 -9.29 -6.22 -1.94
CA GLN A 377 -8.22 -6.34 -2.92
C GLN A 377 -7.46 -7.65 -2.72
N TYR A 378 -7.23 -8.37 -3.80
CA TYR A 378 -6.46 -9.60 -3.82
C TYR A 378 -5.38 -9.53 -4.90
N MET A 379 -4.21 -10.10 -4.61
CA MET A 379 -3.17 -10.33 -5.61
C MET A 379 -3.19 -11.80 -6.04
N ILE A 380 -3.16 -12.02 -7.34
CA ILE A 380 -3.26 -13.36 -7.94
C ILE A 380 -1.97 -14.16 -7.69
N ASP A 381 -2.11 -15.33 -7.06
CA ASP A 381 -1.04 -16.30 -6.88
C ASP A 381 -0.93 -17.22 -8.09
N THR A 382 -2.05 -17.87 -8.42
CA THR A 382 -2.10 -18.84 -9.51
C THR A 382 -3.36 -18.66 -10.35
N ILE A 383 -3.25 -19.03 -11.63
CA ILE A 383 -4.37 -19.10 -12.56
C ILE A 383 -4.29 -20.45 -13.28
N GLN A 384 -5.40 -21.17 -13.36
CA GLN A 384 -5.57 -22.31 -14.25
C GLN A 384 -6.67 -22.00 -15.25
N ILE A 385 -6.40 -22.22 -16.54
CA ILE A 385 -7.31 -21.99 -17.66
C ILE A 385 -7.55 -23.32 -18.36
N ASP A 386 -8.78 -23.79 -18.37
CA ASP A 386 -9.20 -24.90 -19.22
C ASP A 386 -9.53 -24.40 -20.64
N LEU A 387 -8.92 -25.03 -21.64
CA LEU A 387 -9.09 -24.68 -23.06
C LEU A 387 -10.25 -25.43 -23.73
N ALA A 388 -10.96 -26.29 -23.00
CA ALA A 388 -12.19 -26.90 -23.49
C ALA A 388 -13.29 -25.84 -23.77
N VAL A 389 -14.30 -26.22 -24.56
CA VAL A 389 -15.38 -25.28 -24.98
C VAL A 389 -16.21 -24.81 -23.78
N ASP A 390 -16.39 -25.66 -22.79
CA ASP A 390 -17.03 -25.41 -21.49
C ASP A 390 -16.01 -25.13 -20.36
N GLY A 391 -14.75 -24.92 -20.73
CA GLY A 391 -13.66 -24.68 -19.80
C GLY A 391 -13.86 -23.43 -18.96
N ILE A 392 -13.44 -23.51 -17.70
CA ILE A 392 -13.47 -22.43 -16.73
C ILE A 392 -12.05 -21.95 -16.42
N MET A 393 -11.96 -20.79 -15.76
CA MET A 393 -10.72 -20.28 -15.19
C MET A 393 -10.83 -20.35 -13.67
N SER A 394 -9.86 -20.97 -13.02
CA SER A 394 -9.73 -20.97 -11.56
C SER A 394 -8.61 -20.03 -11.15
N ILE A 395 -8.87 -19.15 -10.18
CA ILE A 395 -7.92 -18.16 -9.67
C ILE A 395 -7.78 -18.38 -8.16
N ASP A 396 -6.56 -18.64 -7.71
CA ASP A 396 -6.19 -18.55 -6.31
C ASP A 396 -5.46 -17.22 -6.08
N ALA A 397 -5.91 -16.47 -5.09
CA ALA A 397 -5.38 -15.17 -4.76
C ALA A 397 -5.36 -14.94 -3.25
N HIS A 398 -4.43 -14.11 -2.80
CA HIS A 398 -4.30 -13.76 -1.39
C HIS A 398 -4.72 -12.32 -1.15
N LYS A 399 -5.29 -12.06 0.03
CA LYS A 399 -5.80 -10.73 0.37
C LYS A 399 -4.66 -9.76 0.64
N MET A 400 -4.78 -8.54 0.13
CA MET A 400 -3.77 -7.49 0.34
C MET A 400 -3.90 -6.84 1.71
N TYR A 401 -2.79 -6.74 2.44
CA TYR A 401 -2.67 -6.08 3.74
C TYR A 401 -1.47 -5.13 3.75
N PHE A 402 -1.70 -3.86 4.07
CA PHE A 402 -0.66 -2.84 4.05
C PHE A 402 0.11 -2.82 5.37
N VAL A 403 1.35 -2.34 5.30
CA VAL A 403 2.23 -2.24 6.48
C VAL A 403 3.17 -1.04 6.32
N LYS A 404 3.30 -0.26 7.39
CA LYS A 404 4.27 0.84 7.47
C LYS A 404 5.65 0.28 7.90
N PRO A 405 6.74 0.51 7.14
CA PRO A 405 8.08 0.07 7.54
C PRO A 405 8.59 0.79 8.81
N ASP A 406 9.32 0.09 9.67
CA ASP A 406 10.01 0.67 10.85
C ASP A 406 11.24 1.53 10.44
N TYR A 407 11.63 2.47 11.31
CA TYR A 407 12.77 3.40 11.19
C TYR A 407 14.15 2.76 11.40
N GLY A 408 15.22 3.38 10.88
CA GLY A 408 16.58 2.80 10.81
C GLY A 408 17.65 3.47 11.68
N GLU A 409 18.91 3.02 11.57
CA GLU A 409 20.04 3.56 12.34
C GLU A 409 20.28 5.05 12.08
N ALA A 410 20.04 5.54 10.86
CA ALA A 410 20.24 6.94 10.49
C ALA A 410 19.33 7.90 11.28
N ASP A 411 18.15 7.43 11.70
CA ASP A 411 17.14 8.26 12.36
C ASP A 411 17.25 8.23 13.89
N MET A 412 18.13 7.38 14.43
CA MET A 412 18.34 7.23 15.88
C MET A 412 18.63 8.54 16.64
N PRO A 413 19.41 9.51 16.11
CA PRO A 413 19.62 10.79 16.77
C PRO A 413 18.33 11.62 16.90
N ILE A 414 17.48 11.61 15.87
CA ILE A 414 16.19 12.32 15.86
C ILE A 414 15.22 11.64 16.83
N VAL A 415 15.13 10.31 16.76
CA VAL A 415 14.34 9.49 17.70
C VAL A 415 14.76 9.76 19.15
N ALA A 416 16.07 9.84 19.42
CA ALA A 416 16.58 10.15 20.75
C ALA A 416 16.18 11.56 21.20
N ALA A 417 16.22 12.55 20.30
CA ALA A 417 15.79 13.91 20.61
C ALA A 417 14.29 13.99 20.90
N ILE A 418 13.45 13.32 20.10
CA ILE A 418 11.99 13.28 20.35
C ILE A 418 11.69 12.53 21.65
N LYS A 419 12.35 11.39 21.91
CA LYS A 419 12.26 10.69 23.20
C LYS A 419 12.66 11.60 24.35
N ASN A 420 13.69 12.44 24.19
CA ASN A 420 14.08 13.40 25.21
C ASN A 420 13.01 14.49 25.39
N GLY A 421 12.46 15.02 24.30
CA GLY A 421 11.36 15.97 24.29
C GLY A 421 10.15 15.47 25.10
N ILE A 422 9.72 14.25 24.82
CA ILE A 422 8.63 13.59 25.54
C ILE A 422 8.99 13.34 27.00
N ASN A 423 10.14 12.69 27.27
CA ASN A 423 10.46 12.20 28.62
C ASN A 423 11.00 13.26 29.59
N LYS A 424 11.45 14.41 29.08
CA LYS A 424 12.17 15.42 29.87
C LYS A 424 11.69 16.86 29.66
N LEU A 425 11.16 17.19 28.48
CA LEU A 425 10.75 18.55 28.13
C LEU A 425 9.22 18.72 28.10
N GLY A 426 8.47 17.67 28.41
CA GLY A 426 7.02 17.73 28.55
C GLY A 426 6.26 17.95 27.25
N TRP A 427 6.81 17.49 26.12
CA TRP A 427 6.15 17.61 24.80
C TRP A 427 4.76 16.95 24.75
N LEU A 428 4.43 16.04 25.68
CA LEU A 428 3.07 15.51 25.84
C LEU A 428 2.38 16.00 27.12
N SER A 429 3.10 16.05 28.25
CA SER A 429 2.50 16.37 29.55
C SER A 429 2.03 17.82 29.70
N LEU A 430 2.72 18.81 29.11
CA LEU A 430 2.32 20.21 29.19
C LEU A 430 1.05 20.51 28.35
N PRO A 431 0.92 19.97 27.11
CA PRO A 431 -0.36 19.97 26.40
C PRO A 431 -1.51 19.32 27.19
N GLU A 432 -1.29 18.14 27.80
CA GLU A 432 -2.31 17.49 28.64
C GLU A 432 -2.74 18.36 29.82
N GLU A 433 -1.78 19.02 30.48
CA GLU A 433 -2.07 19.96 31.57
C GLU A 433 -2.96 21.09 31.07
N ARG A 434 -2.62 21.70 29.93
CA ARG A 434 -3.43 22.76 29.34
C ARG A 434 -4.82 22.27 28.94
N ILE A 435 -4.94 21.10 28.35
CA ILE A 435 -6.24 20.50 27.98
C ILE A 435 -7.11 20.35 29.23
N LYS A 436 -6.53 19.84 30.32
CA LYS A 436 -7.22 19.71 31.61
C LYS A 436 -7.63 21.07 32.17
N ASP A 437 -6.70 22.02 32.21
CA ASP A 437 -6.93 23.33 32.82
C ASP A 437 -7.93 24.17 32.04
N THR A 438 -7.94 24.06 30.70
CA THR A 438 -8.77 24.91 29.82
C THR A 438 -10.04 24.23 29.34
N TYR A 439 -9.98 22.97 28.89
CA TYR A 439 -11.15 22.24 28.38
C TYR A 439 -11.82 21.37 29.45
N GLY A 440 -11.18 21.15 30.59
CA GLY A 440 -11.78 20.42 31.71
C GLY A 440 -11.89 18.92 31.47
N ILE A 441 -11.11 18.37 30.52
CA ILE A 441 -11.07 16.94 30.19
C ILE A 441 -9.66 16.40 30.38
N SER A 442 -9.54 15.12 30.72
CA SER A 442 -8.25 14.44 30.91
C SER A 442 -8.40 12.95 30.65
N ALA A 443 -7.33 12.32 30.15
CA ALA A 443 -7.26 10.87 30.11
C ALA A 443 -7.15 10.26 31.53
N ASP A 444 -7.53 9.00 31.68
CA ASP A 444 -7.76 8.38 33.00
C ASP A 444 -6.52 7.78 33.70
N GLY A 445 -5.34 7.84 33.06
CA GLY A 445 -4.06 7.33 33.58
C GLY A 445 -3.87 5.82 33.47
N LYS A 446 -4.84 5.07 32.92
CA LYS A 446 -4.79 3.60 32.88
C LYS A 446 -4.27 3.03 31.57
N ASN A 447 -4.54 3.71 30.46
CA ASN A 447 -4.32 3.24 29.10
C ASN A 447 -2.94 3.65 28.57
N TYR A 448 -2.47 2.92 27.54
CA TYR A 448 -1.19 3.20 26.90
C TYR A 448 -1.37 4.15 25.72
N LEU A 449 -0.47 5.13 25.61
CA LEU A 449 -0.19 5.85 24.37
C LEU A 449 1.13 5.32 23.81
N SER A 450 1.06 4.55 22.72
CA SER A 450 2.23 3.95 22.09
C SER A 450 2.83 4.95 21.10
N ILE A 451 4.03 5.43 21.37
CA ILE A 451 4.78 6.33 20.49
C ILE A 451 5.49 5.49 19.44
N ARG A 452 5.14 5.72 18.18
CA ARG A 452 5.70 5.00 17.04
C ARG A 452 6.38 5.99 16.11
N PHE A 453 7.60 5.67 15.73
CA PHE A 453 8.31 6.44 14.72
C PHE A 453 8.16 5.75 13.37
N VAL A 454 7.85 6.53 12.35
CA VAL A 454 7.77 6.06 10.96
C VAL A 454 8.66 6.93 10.08
N VAL A 455 8.95 6.46 8.87
CA VAL A 455 9.64 7.26 7.86
C VAL A 455 8.78 7.24 6.60
N ASP A 456 8.12 8.35 6.29
CA ASP A 456 7.28 8.49 5.10
C ASP A 456 7.84 9.55 4.10
N GLU A 457 7.01 9.98 3.14
CA GLU A 457 7.36 11.06 2.22
C GLU A 457 7.45 12.43 2.93
N GLU A 458 8.27 13.35 2.40
CA GLU A 458 8.38 14.70 2.97
C GLU A 458 7.08 15.48 2.74
N GLY A 459 6.48 15.97 3.82
CA GLY A 459 5.20 16.66 3.81
C GLY A 459 4.00 15.71 4.00
N GLY A 460 2.93 16.25 4.60
CA GLY A 460 1.78 15.47 5.04
C GLY A 460 1.46 15.79 6.49
N TRP A 461 1.14 14.75 7.26
CA TRP A 461 0.99 14.83 8.71
C TRP A 461 2.36 14.63 9.37
N GLN A 462 2.74 15.54 10.27
CA GLN A 462 4.00 15.43 11.01
C GLN A 462 3.89 14.41 12.15
N ALA A 463 2.72 14.37 12.78
CA ALA A 463 2.33 13.36 13.76
C ALA A 463 0.82 13.10 13.65
N GLU A 464 0.37 11.91 14.03
CA GLU A 464 -1.04 11.54 14.02
C GLU A 464 -1.37 10.62 15.20
N THR A 465 -2.45 10.95 15.92
CA THR A 465 -3.01 10.07 16.94
C THR A 465 -4.10 9.17 16.37
N THR A 466 -3.86 7.86 16.43
CA THR A 466 -4.85 6.85 16.07
C THR A 466 -5.45 6.17 17.30
N ALA A 467 -6.78 6.10 17.33
CA ALA A 467 -7.54 5.37 18.35
C ALA A 467 -8.18 4.09 17.79
N TYR A 468 -8.47 3.13 18.68
CA TYR A 468 -9.02 1.83 18.32
C TYR A 468 -10.44 1.66 18.85
N ASN A 469 -11.32 1.04 18.07
CA ASN A 469 -12.71 0.81 18.50
C ASN A 469 -12.86 -0.21 19.64
N THR A 470 -11.85 -1.06 19.83
CA THR A 470 -11.87 -2.17 20.79
C THR A 470 -11.08 -1.89 22.08
N SER A 471 -10.38 -0.76 22.15
CA SER A 471 -9.48 -0.41 23.27
C SER A 471 -9.38 1.09 23.46
N ARG A 472 -9.05 1.54 24.68
CA ARG A 472 -8.65 2.93 24.95
C ARG A 472 -7.15 3.17 24.84
N ASN A 473 -6.37 2.12 24.56
CA ASN A 473 -5.00 2.31 24.10
C ASN A 473 -5.03 3.03 22.75
N GLN A 474 -3.98 3.79 22.47
CA GLN A 474 -3.85 4.59 21.26
C GLN A 474 -2.41 4.54 20.77
N THR A 475 -2.20 4.93 19.51
CA THR A 475 -0.87 5.09 18.93
C THR A 475 -0.70 6.54 18.49
N LEU A 476 0.41 7.16 18.87
CA LEU A 476 0.87 8.44 18.32
C LEU A 476 2.02 8.14 17.37
N GLU A 477 1.75 8.25 16.07
CA GLU A 477 2.76 8.09 15.03
C GLU A 477 3.45 9.43 14.79
N ILE A 478 4.77 9.41 14.63
CA ILE A 478 5.61 10.57 14.36
C ILE A 478 6.44 10.27 13.12
N ASP A 479 6.27 11.06 12.06
CA ASP A 479 7.01 10.88 10.82
C ASP A 479 8.38 11.55 10.90
N LEU A 480 9.42 10.74 11.03
CA LEU A 480 10.80 11.22 11.17
C LEU A 480 11.29 11.98 9.95
N ARG A 481 10.69 11.78 8.77
CA ARG A 481 11.04 12.55 7.57
C ARG A 481 10.72 14.03 7.77
N ASP A 482 9.55 14.34 8.33
CA ASP A 482 9.12 15.71 8.64
C ASP A 482 9.91 16.34 9.81
N PHE A 483 10.64 15.53 10.59
CA PHE A 483 11.55 15.96 11.65
C PHE A 483 13.04 15.87 11.27
N GLU A 484 13.40 15.66 10.00
CA GLU A 484 14.80 15.44 9.60
C GLU A 484 15.73 16.63 9.95
N LYS A 485 15.15 17.85 9.96
CA LYS A 485 15.84 19.12 10.25
C LYS A 485 15.74 19.54 11.72
N LEU A 486 15.21 18.68 12.59
CA LEU A 486 15.07 18.96 14.02
C LEU A 486 16.39 19.43 14.63
N ASN A 487 16.37 20.63 15.21
CA ASN A 487 17.47 21.13 16.02
C ASN A 487 17.52 20.36 17.34
N LEU A 488 18.41 19.37 17.40
CA LEU A 488 18.55 18.45 18.55
C LEU A 488 18.90 19.13 19.90
N LYS A 489 19.17 20.44 19.90
CA LYS A 489 19.47 21.23 21.10
C LYS A 489 18.36 22.21 21.48
N ASP A 490 17.35 22.38 20.62
CA ASP A 490 16.23 23.25 20.89
C ASP A 490 15.24 22.55 21.81
N GLU A 491 14.78 23.23 22.87
CA GLU A 491 13.89 22.62 23.87
C GLU A 491 12.45 22.48 23.38
N ASN A 492 12.05 23.31 22.41
CA ASN A 492 10.70 23.34 21.85
C ASN A 492 10.59 22.39 20.63
N GLY A 493 11.74 22.07 20.04
CA GLY A 493 11.85 21.17 18.91
C GLY A 493 11.68 21.88 17.57
N ASP A 494 12.39 22.98 17.36
CA ASP A 494 12.46 23.69 16.08
C ASP A 494 12.93 22.76 14.95
N VAL A 495 12.06 22.53 13.96
CA VAL A 495 12.33 21.76 12.74
C VAL A 495 12.70 22.64 11.55
N GLY A 496 12.72 23.97 11.70
CA GLY A 496 13.08 24.92 10.65
C GLY A 496 12.03 25.11 9.54
N ARG A 497 10.82 24.55 9.70
CA ARG A 497 9.71 24.65 8.74
C ARG A 497 8.86 25.90 8.96
N SER A 498 8.39 26.09 10.19
CA SER A 498 7.58 27.22 10.63
C SER A 498 7.65 27.31 12.15
N LYS A 499 7.42 28.52 12.68
CA LYS A 499 7.22 28.72 14.12
C LYS A 499 5.98 27.99 14.66
N GLY A 500 5.01 27.72 13.78
CA GLY A 500 3.82 26.91 14.08
C GLY A 500 4.12 25.42 14.31
N ASP A 501 5.24 24.93 13.77
CA ASP A 501 5.50 23.50 13.58
C ASP A 501 6.59 22.98 14.53
N TYR A 502 6.84 23.67 15.64
CA TYR A 502 7.72 23.15 16.70
C TYR A 502 7.17 21.82 17.23
N ALA A 503 8.07 20.89 17.54
CA ALA A 503 7.68 19.52 17.90
C ALA A 503 6.73 19.47 19.09
N ASP A 504 6.95 20.30 20.12
CA ASP A 504 6.06 20.40 21.27
C ASP A 504 4.63 20.87 20.91
N ARG A 505 4.51 21.75 19.90
CA ARG A 505 3.23 22.23 19.37
C ARG A 505 2.53 21.17 18.53
N VAL A 506 3.27 20.52 17.63
CA VAL A 506 2.76 19.43 16.78
C VAL A 506 2.24 18.30 17.66
N LEU A 507 3.04 17.85 18.63
CA LEU A 507 2.62 16.80 19.54
C LEU A 507 1.52 17.29 20.49
N GLY A 508 1.52 18.57 20.88
CA GLY A 508 0.44 19.16 21.66
C GLY A 508 -0.91 19.17 20.94
N HIS A 509 -0.93 19.47 19.65
CA HIS A 509 -2.10 19.34 18.78
C HIS A 509 -2.63 17.90 18.83
N GLU A 510 -1.74 16.93 18.62
CA GLU A 510 -2.10 15.50 18.65
C GLU A 510 -2.60 15.03 20.04
N MET A 511 -2.05 15.58 21.12
CA MET A 511 -2.50 15.26 22.47
C MET A 511 -3.95 15.68 22.74
N PHE A 512 -4.48 16.70 22.06
CA PHE A 512 -5.91 17.02 22.14
C PHE A 512 -6.77 15.85 21.64
N HIS A 513 -6.40 15.27 20.50
CA HIS A 513 -7.07 14.10 19.93
C HIS A 513 -6.95 12.89 20.86
N ALA A 514 -5.74 12.63 21.38
CA ALA A 514 -5.49 11.53 22.32
C ALA A 514 -6.39 11.62 23.56
N VAL A 515 -6.46 12.80 24.20
CA VAL A 515 -7.30 13.02 25.38
C VAL A 515 -8.79 12.88 25.06
N CYS A 516 -9.25 13.39 23.91
CA CYS A 516 -10.64 13.23 23.49
C CYS A 516 -11.01 11.75 23.28
N ASN A 517 -10.14 11.00 22.60
CA ASN A 517 -10.33 9.56 22.35
C ASN A 517 -10.39 8.75 23.64
N ASP A 518 -9.57 9.07 24.65
CA ASP A 518 -9.64 8.41 25.95
C ASP A 518 -10.90 8.83 26.71
N PHE A 519 -11.14 10.15 26.85
CA PHE A 519 -12.24 10.68 27.65
C PHE A 519 -13.61 10.24 27.12
N TYR A 520 -13.89 10.46 25.83
CA TYR A 520 -15.18 10.15 25.19
C TYR A 520 -15.30 8.71 24.69
N GLY A 521 -14.18 8.06 24.38
CA GLY A 521 -14.11 6.79 23.66
C GLY A 521 -14.09 6.97 22.13
N ALA A 522 -13.27 6.16 21.43
CA ALA A 522 -13.00 6.27 19.99
C ALA A 522 -14.27 6.39 19.11
N VAL A 523 -15.29 5.56 19.35
CA VAL A 523 -16.54 5.58 18.59
C VAL A 523 -17.25 6.93 18.68
N LYS A 524 -17.29 7.53 19.87
CA LYS A 524 -17.94 8.82 20.08
C LYS A 524 -17.12 9.96 19.47
N THR A 525 -15.79 9.89 19.54
CA THR A 525 -14.91 10.88 18.91
C THR A 525 -14.99 10.83 17.38
N MET A 526 -15.18 9.66 16.78
CA MET A 526 -15.41 9.54 15.33
C MET A 526 -16.69 10.23 14.86
N ASP A 527 -17.73 10.26 15.70
CA ASP A 527 -18.99 10.97 15.40
C ASP A 527 -18.87 12.51 15.52
N MET A 528 -17.76 13.03 16.07
CA MET A 528 -17.54 14.47 16.20
C MET A 528 -17.09 15.08 14.87
N PRO A 529 -17.60 16.27 14.49
CA PRO A 529 -17.16 16.94 13.27
C PRO A 529 -15.65 17.23 13.25
N VAL A 530 -15.01 17.06 12.10
CA VAL A 530 -13.57 17.29 11.92
C VAL A 530 -13.17 18.71 12.32
N TRP A 531 -13.95 19.73 11.93
CA TRP A 531 -13.68 21.12 12.30
C TRP A 531 -13.64 21.34 13.82
N PHE A 532 -14.38 20.55 14.61
CA PHE A 532 -14.36 20.69 16.06
C PHE A 532 -13.05 20.10 16.61
N LYS A 533 -12.69 18.90 16.14
CA LYS A 533 -11.47 18.21 16.58
C LYS A 533 -10.23 19.03 16.24
N GLU A 534 -10.06 19.40 14.97
CA GLU A 534 -8.90 20.17 14.52
C GLU A 534 -8.92 21.61 15.04
N GLY A 535 -10.10 22.23 15.14
CA GLY A 535 -10.20 23.62 15.57
C GLY A 535 -9.83 23.83 17.03
N PHE A 536 -10.24 22.91 17.91
CA PHE A 536 -9.85 22.97 19.33
C PHE A 536 -8.42 22.47 19.56
N ALA A 537 -7.92 21.53 18.76
CA ALA A 537 -6.51 21.16 18.76
C ALA A 537 -5.61 22.37 18.39
N GLU A 538 -5.92 23.08 17.30
CA GLU A 538 -5.21 24.31 16.92
C GLU A 538 -5.35 25.44 17.96
N LEU A 539 -6.52 25.55 18.59
CA LEU A 539 -6.75 26.56 19.63
C LEU A 539 -5.91 26.30 20.89
N LEU A 540 -5.51 25.05 21.16
CA LEU A 540 -4.70 24.67 22.31
C LEU A 540 -3.32 25.36 22.32
N HIS A 541 -2.66 25.38 21.16
CA HIS A 541 -1.31 25.96 20.96
C HIS A 541 -1.33 27.23 20.11
N GLY A 542 -2.49 27.66 19.63
CA GLY A 542 -2.71 28.92 18.93
C GLY A 542 -2.49 28.84 17.42
N GLY A 543 -3.50 29.25 16.65
CA GLY A 543 -3.50 29.19 15.19
C GLY A 543 -2.88 30.40 14.47
N LYS A 544 -2.28 31.36 15.19
CA LYS A 544 -1.77 32.61 14.57
C LYS A 544 -0.69 32.34 13.53
N ASP A 545 0.28 31.49 13.84
CA ASP A 545 1.39 31.20 12.91
C ASP A 545 0.87 30.58 11.61
N ARG A 546 -0.07 29.63 11.70
CA ARG A 546 -0.73 29.04 10.53
C ARG A 546 -1.55 30.10 9.78
N TYR A 547 -2.29 30.96 10.49
CA TYR A 547 -3.03 32.07 9.88
C TYR A 547 -2.11 32.97 9.05
N VAL A 548 -0.91 33.31 9.53
CA VAL A 548 0.04 34.18 8.81
C VAL A 548 0.50 33.55 7.48
N THR A 549 0.58 32.22 7.39
CA THR A 549 0.96 31.53 6.14
C THR A 549 -0.07 31.68 5.01
N ILE A 550 -1.33 31.97 5.35
CA ILE A 550 -2.40 32.18 4.37
C ILE A 550 -2.24 33.55 3.70
N THR A 551 -1.80 33.54 2.45
CA THR A 551 -1.49 34.74 1.65
C THR A 551 -2.35 34.80 0.38
N GLY A 552 -2.18 35.81 -0.47
CA GLY A 552 -2.91 35.92 -1.76
C GLY A 552 -4.25 36.66 -1.72
N PHE A 553 -4.57 37.34 -0.61
CA PHE A 553 -5.77 38.17 -0.49
C PHE A 553 -5.46 39.66 -0.67
N GLU A 554 -6.35 40.39 -1.34
CA GLU A 554 -6.19 41.83 -1.62
C GLU A 554 -6.25 42.71 -0.35
N SER A 555 -6.88 42.22 0.72
CA SER A 555 -6.97 42.92 2.00
C SER A 555 -7.22 41.96 3.16
N LYS A 556 -6.99 42.44 4.39
CA LYS A 556 -7.33 41.72 5.64
C LYS A 556 -8.81 41.38 5.70
N GLU A 557 -9.68 42.28 5.23
CA GLU A 557 -11.13 42.04 5.19
C GLU A 557 -11.50 40.96 4.16
N ALA A 558 -10.87 40.96 2.98
CA ALA A 558 -11.09 39.90 1.99
C ALA A 558 -10.68 38.52 2.52
N LYS A 559 -9.54 38.44 3.21
CA LYS A 559 -9.07 37.20 3.87
C LYS A 559 -10.07 36.74 4.94
N LYS A 560 -10.53 37.65 5.79
CA LYS A 560 -11.56 37.38 6.81
C LYS A 560 -12.85 36.82 6.18
N GLN A 561 -13.36 37.43 5.12
CA GLN A 561 -14.57 36.95 4.44
C GLN A 561 -14.36 35.56 3.81
N ALA A 562 -13.19 35.29 3.25
CA ALA A 562 -12.87 33.98 2.69
C ALA A 562 -12.83 32.89 3.77
N LEU A 563 -12.19 33.16 4.91
CA LEU A 563 -12.14 32.22 6.04
C LEU A 563 -13.52 32.01 6.69
N ILE A 564 -14.36 33.05 6.77
CA ILE A 564 -15.75 32.91 7.23
C ILE A 564 -16.56 32.05 6.25
N LYS A 565 -16.38 32.24 4.94
CA LYS A 565 -17.02 31.39 3.93
C LYS A 565 -16.57 29.93 4.09
N ARG A 566 -15.27 29.70 4.33
CA ARG A 566 -14.72 28.37 4.59
C ARG A 566 -15.33 27.74 5.84
N ALA A 567 -15.41 28.47 6.95
CA ALA A 567 -16.05 28.03 8.17
C ALA A 567 -17.53 27.65 7.97
N ARG A 568 -18.28 28.41 7.16
CA ARG A 568 -19.66 28.03 6.79
C ARG A 568 -19.72 26.67 6.08
N ASN A 569 -18.77 26.38 5.20
CA ASN A 569 -18.72 25.08 4.51
C ASN A 569 -18.38 23.95 5.48
N GLN A 570 -17.45 24.18 6.40
CA GLN A 570 -17.06 23.21 7.42
C GLN A 570 -18.17 22.86 8.40
N LEU A 571 -18.93 23.86 8.86
CA LEU A 571 -20.12 23.63 9.67
C LEU A 571 -21.22 22.84 8.92
N ASN A 572 -21.17 22.80 7.58
CA ASN A 572 -22.01 21.95 6.72
C ASN A 572 -21.34 20.63 6.32
N GLY A 573 -20.22 20.25 6.93
CA GLY A 573 -19.56 18.96 6.75
C GLY A 573 -18.51 18.89 5.65
N THR A 574 -18.08 20.02 5.08
CA THR A 574 -17.00 20.04 4.08
C THR A 574 -15.62 20.13 4.75
N TRP A 575 -14.67 19.28 4.36
CA TRP A 575 -13.26 19.33 4.81
C TRP A 575 -12.34 18.91 3.67
N GLU A 576 -11.32 19.71 3.35
CA GLU A 576 -10.36 19.40 2.27
C GLU A 576 -8.92 19.23 2.79
N SER A 577 -8.71 19.27 4.11
CA SER A 577 -7.41 19.06 4.76
C SER A 577 -6.31 20.06 4.37
N THR A 578 -6.68 21.33 4.15
CA THR A 578 -5.74 22.42 3.79
C THR A 578 -5.43 23.33 4.98
N SER A 579 -4.35 24.10 4.95
CA SER A 579 -4.06 25.11 5.99
C SER A 579 -5.23 26.09 6.22
N ASP A 580 -5.94 26.48 5.16
CA ASP A 580 -7.16 27.29 5.23
C ASP A 580 -8.27 26.59 6.02
N ASP A 581 -8.35 25.26 5.96
CA ASP A 581 -9.30 24.49 6.75
C ASP A 581 -8.99 24.55 8.25
N TYR A 582 -7.75 24.25 8.63
CA TYR A 582 -7.32 24.28 10.02
C TYR A 582 -7.51 25.69 10.62
N VAL A 583 -7.17 26.74 9.88
CA VAL A 583 -7.38 28.13 10.35
C VAL A 583 -8.86 28.47 10.47
N ALA A 584 -9.71 28.05 9.52
CA ALA A 584 -11.15 28.27 9.63
C ALA A 584 -11.75 27.51 10.83
N ALA A 585 -11.31 26.29 11.09
CA ALA A 585 -11.71 25.47 12.24
C ALA A 585 -11.28 26.11 13.57
N TYR A 586 -10.04 26.57 13.66
CA TYR A 586 -9.53 27.34 14.79
C TYR A 586 -10.39 28.58 15.08
N LEU A 587 -10.79 29.33 14.04
CA LEU A 587 -11.64 30.50 14.19
C LEU A 587 -13.08 30.14 14.62
N ILE A 588 -13.60 28.97 14.23
CA ILE A 588 -14.86 28.44 14.77
C ILE A 588 -14.69 28.16 16.27
N ALA A 589 -13.63 27.47 16.68
CA ALA A 589 -13.36 27.20 18.10
C ALA A 589 -13.22 28.48 18.92
N CYS A 590 -12.56 29.52 18.38
CA CYS A 590 -12.51 30.85 18.98
C CYS A 590 -13.91 31.47 19.15
N ALA A 591 -14.75 31.42 18.10
CA ALA A 591 -16.10 31.94 18.17
C ALA A 591 -16.95 31.19 19.22
N MET A 592 -16.76 29.88 19.34
CA MET A 592 -17.40 29.06 20.38
C MET A 592 -16.92 29.47 21.78
N TYR A 593 -15.62 29.68 21.98
CA TYR A 593 -15.06 30.24 23.21
C TYR A 593 -15.73 31.58 23.60
N TYR A 594 -15.80 32.54 22.66
CA TYR A 594 -16.44 33.84 22.92
C TYR A 594 -17.96 33.77 23.11
N LEU A 595 -18.59 32.62 22.83
CA LEU A 595 -20.02 32.38 23.09
C LEU A 595 -20.25 31.72 24.45
N VAL A 596 -19.37 30.83 24.89
CA VAL A 596 -19.42 30.26 26.25
C VAL A 596 -18.97 31.26 27.31
N GLY A 597 -18.07 32.19 26.95
CA GLY A 597 -17.78 33.42 27.68
C GLY A 597 -16.67 33.30 28.72
N ASP A 598 -16.54 32.17 29.41
CA ASP A 598 -15.50 31.95 30.42
C ASP A 598 -15.05 30.48 30.50
N LEU A 599 -14.14 30.21 31.43
CA LEU A 599 -13.59 28.87 31.68
C LEU A 599 -14.67 27.84 32.04
N ASN A 600 -15.64 28.22 32.87
CA ASN A 600 -16.70 27.30 33.31
C ASN A 600 -17.60 26.93 32.14
N GLY A 601 -17.95 27.91 31.29
CA GLY A 601 -18.72 27.66 30.08
C GLY A 601 -17.98 26.73 29.10
N LEU A 602 -16.65 26.84 29.02
CA LEU A 602 -15.82 25.96 28.20
C LEU A 602 -15.78 24.53 28.76
N HIS A 603 -15.55 24.37 30.06
CA HIS A 603 -15.63 23.07 30.74
C HIS A 603 -17.00 22.43 30.56
N ASP A 604 -18.08 23.19 30.77
CA ASP A 604 -19.45 22.72 30.60
C ASP A 604 -19.73 22.25 29.17
N MET A 605 -19.17 22.91 28.16
CA MET A 605 -19.30 22.50 26.76
C MET A 605 -18.69 21.12 26.51
N PHE A 606 -17.44 20.89 26.93
CA PHE A 606 -16.76 19.61 26.76
C PHE A 606 -17.41 18.50 27.60
N GLN A 607 -17.67 18.76 28.89
CA GLN A 607 -18.30 17.80 29.81
C GLN A 607 -19.70 17.37 29.35
N ARG A 608 -20.43 18.25 28.65
CA ARG A 608 -21.75 17.93 28.09
C ARG A 608 -21.68 16.92 26.97
N LEU A 609 -20.70 17.03 26.08
CA LEU A 609 -20.53 16.11 24.94
C LEU A 609 -20.32 14.66 25.39
N GLU A 610 -19.75 14.44 26.58
CA GLU A 610 -19.61 13.11 27.16
C GLU A 610 -20.97 12.44 27.41
N LYS A 611 -21.98 13.21 27.79
CA LYS A 611 -23.31 12.71 28.18
C LYS A 611 -24.26 12.57 27.00
N GLU A 612 -23.92 13.16 25.87
CA GLU A 612 -24.72 13.15 24.65
C GLU A 612 -24.53 11.87 23.83
N SER A 613 -25.58 11.51 23.08
CA SER A 613 -25.60 10.38 22.14
C SER A 613 -25.83 10.87 20.70
N ASN A 614 -25.41 10.08 19.71
CA ASN A 614 -25.53 10.42 18.27
C ASN A 614 -24.93 11.79 17.96
N LEU A 615 -23.66 12.00 18.33
CA LEU A 615 -23.01 13.32 18.24
C LEU A 615 -22.99 13.87 16.81
N ASN A 616 -23.00 13.00 15.80
CA ASN A 616 -23.13 13.34 14.39
C ASN A 616 -24.39 14.17 14.05
N LEU A 617 -25.45 14.08 14.87
CA LEU A 617 -26.68 14.85 14.68
C LEU A 617 -26.73 16.08 15.60
N ASN A 618 -26.93 17.26 14.99
CA ASN A 618 -27.04 18.54 15.70
C ASN A 618 -25.86 18.83 16.65
N PHE A 619 -24.65 18.37 16.30
CA PHE A 619 -23.46 18.47 17.13
C PHE A 619 -23.26 19.86 17.75
N LEU A 620 -23.33 20.91 16.91
CA LEU A 620 -23.07 22.27 17.35
C LEU A 620 -24.05 22.75 18.43
N TYR A 621 -25.31 22.32 18.35
CA TYR A 621 -26.33 22.63 19.35
C TYR A 621 -26.09 21.85 20.66
N LYS A 622 -25.63 20.60 20.55
CA LYS A 622 -25.25 19.78 21.72
C LYS A 622 -24.05 20.34 22.44
N ALA A 623 -23.05 20.85 21.73
CA ALA A 623 -21.92 21.56 22.32
C ALA A 623 -22.38 22.90 22.93
N LEU A 624 -23.20 23.67 22.20
CA LEU A 624 -23.62 25.03 22.57
C LEU A 624 -25.16 25.19 22.58
N PRO A 625 -25.85 24.72 23.63
CA PRO A 625 -27.31 24.82 23.73
C PRO A 625 -27.77 26.23 24.17
N ILE A 626 -27.22 27.27 23.56
CA ILE A 626 -27.43 28.70 23.90
C ILE A 626 -28.49 29.38 23.01
N THR A 627 -29.28 28.58 22.29
CA THR A 627 -30.36 29.02 21.40
C THR A 627 -31.59 28.15 21.65
N GLU A 628 -32.76 28.61 21.21
CA GLU A 628 -34.02 27.87 21.40
C GLU A 628 -34.12 26.63 20.50
N SER A 629 -33.38 26.60 19.38
CA SER A 629 -33.40 25.48 18.44
C SER A 629 -32.07 25.28 17.71
N ALA A 630 -31.81 24.04 17.27
CA ALA A 630 -30.59 23.66 16.57
C ALA A 630 -30.36 24.43 15.24
N GLY A 631 -31.42 24.96 14.61
CA GLY A 631 -31.28 25.72 13.37
C GLY A 631 -30.65 27.10 13.53
N GLN A 632 -30.63 27.65 14.75
CA GLN A 632 -30.18 29.03 15.01
C GLN A 632 -28.73 29.12 15.49
N ILE A 633 -28.16 28.03 16.01
CA ILE A 633 -26.80 28.05 16.58
C ILE A 633 -25.72 28.30 15.51
N PHE A 634 -25.94 27.80 14.29
CA PHE A 634 -25.05 27.99 13.15
C PHE A 634 -24.80 29.48 12.88
N ASP A 635 -25.88 30.26 12.72
CA ASP A 635 -25.78 31.69 12.42
C ASP A 635 -25.19 32.48 13.60
N LYS A 636 -25.45 32.04 14.83
CA LYS A 636 -24.89 32.68 16.04
C LYS A 636 -23.37 32.51 16.12
N VAL A 637 -22.84 31.35 15.74
CA VAL A 637 -21.39 31.10 15.66
C VAL A 637 -20.76 31.97 14.57
N ILE A 638 -21.37 32.03 13.38
CA ILE A 638 -20.83 32.88 12.30
C ILE A 638 -20.92 34.37 12.64
N ASP A 639 -22.01 34.84 13.26
CA ASP A 639 -22.14 36.21 13.73
C ASP A 639 -21.06 36.56 14.76
N LYS A 640 -20.77 35.63 15.69
CA LYS A 640 -19.68 35.81 16.64
C LYS A 640 -18.32 35.85 15.94
N MET A 641 -18.08 34.92 15.03
CA MET A 641 -16.85 34.86 14.24
C MET A 641 -16.63 36.16 13.45
N GLN A 642 -17.67 36.84 12.98
CA GLN A 642 -17.54 38.15 12.32
C GLN A 642 -17.07 39.27 13.25
N LYS A 643 -17.38 39.20 14.54
CA LYS A 643 -17.23 40.32 15.50
C LYS A 643 -16.18 40.10 16.58
N MET A 644 -15.65 38.88 16.71
CA MET A 644 -14.68 38.55 17.75
C MET A 644 -13.40 39.39 17.63
N PRO A 645 -12.81 39.82 18.76
CA PRO A 645 -11.65 40.73 18.76
C PRO A 645 -10.37 40.06 18.25
N ILE A 646 -10.32 38.73 18.19
CA ILE A 646 -9.14 37.97 17.78
C ILE A 646 -8.62 38.35 16.38
N TRP A 647 -9.49 38.85 15.49
CA TRP A 647 -9.08 39.30 14.17
C TRP A 647 -8.03 40.40 14.21
N ASP A 648 -8.08 41.28 15.21
CA ASP A 648 -7.12 42.38 15.34
C ASP A 648 -5.73 41.84 15.70
N PHE A 649 -5.68 40.91 16.65
CA PHE A 649 -4.46 40.26 17.15
C PHE A 649 -3.81 39.35 16.09
N LEU A 650 -4.61 38.58 15.34
CA LEU A 650 -4.12 37.76 14.23
C LEU A 650 -3.49 38.60 13.11
N ASN A 651 -3.96 39.83 12.95
CA ASN A 651 -3.50 40.77 11.93
C ASN A 651 -2.42 41.73 12.42
N ASP A 652 -2.04 41.66 13.70
CA ASP A 652 -0.99 42.46 14.30
C ASP A 652 0.35 41.69 14.28
N PRO A 653 1.31 42.10 13.43
CA PRO A 653 2.61 41.45 13.36
C PRO A 653 3.51 41.74 14.57
N THR A 654 3.15 42.71 15.42
CA THR A 654 3.92 43.07 16.63
C THR A 654 3.45 42.32 17.87
N ASP A 655 2.25 41.75 17.80
CA ASP A 655 1.71 40.91 18.86
C ASP A 655 2.41 39.55 18.85
N VAL A 656 3.10 39.25 19.94
CA VAL A 656 3.90 38.04 20.11
C VAL A 656 3.07 36.84 20.57
N ASP A 657 1.81 37.03 20.96
CA ASP A 657 0.93 35.95 21.41
C ASP A 657 0.45 35.10 20.22
N THR A 658 0.54 33.78 20.38
CA THR A 658 0.09 32.76 19.42
C THR A 658 -1.44 32.72 19.24
N CYS A 659 -2.18 33.49 20.04
CA CYS A 659 -3.63 33.49 20.15
C CYS A 659 -4.17 32.11 20.56
N SER A 660 -3.43 31.40 21.42
CA SER A 660 -3.85 30.13 22.01
C SER A 660 -4.86 30.34 23.13
N ILE A 661 -5.56 29.27 23.53
CA ILE A 661 -6.58 29.32 24.60
C ILE A 661 -6.02 29.81 25.94
N GLY A 662 -4.75 29.49 26.24
CA GLY A 662 -4.07 29.93 27.46
C GLY A 662 -3.44 31.31 27.38
N GLY A 663 -3.35 31.91 26.18
CA GLY A 663 -2.68 33.18 25.92
C GLY A 663 -3.48 34.40 26.37
N ASN A 664 -2.85 35.58 26.23
CA ASN A 664 -3.36 36.87 26.73
C ASN A 664 -4.73 37.26 26.18
N HIS A 665 -5.06 36.81 24.96
CA HIS A 665 -6.27 37.21 24.26
C HIS A 665 -7.46 36.27 24.49
N MET A 666 -7.26 35.25 25.32
CA MET A 666 -8.27 34.25 25.68
C MET A 666 -8.37 34.11 27.21
N LEU A 667 -8.03 32.96 27.78
CA LEU A 667 -8.16 32.73 29.23
C LEU A 667 -7.06 33.38 30.05
N ASN A 668 -5.91 33.70 29.43
CA ASN A 668 -4.75 34.30 30.10
C ASN A 668 -4.33 33.56 31.39
N ILE A 669 -4.30 32.22 31.35
CA ILE A 669 -4.05 31.40 32.56
C ILE A 669 -2.61 31.50 33.09
N TYR A 670 -1.72 32.14 32.33
CA TYR A 670 -0.31 32.33 32.70
C TYR A 670 0.07 33.80 32.92
N ASP A 671 -0.89 34.73 32.85
CA ASP A 671 -0.66 36.18 33.01
C ASP A 671 0.44 36.76 32.10
N ARG A 672 0.60 36.21 30.90
CA ARG A 672 1.64 36.60 29.93
C ARG A 672 1.26 36.17 28.51
N PRO A 673 1.79 36.86 27.47
CA PRO A 673 1.62 36.36 26.12
C PRO A 673 2.38 35.04 25.94
N LEU A 674 1.84 34.15 25.11
CA LEU A 674 2.45 32.88 24.77
C LEU A 674 3.03 32.95 23.35
N SER A 675 4.35 33.05 23.22
CA SER A 675 5.04 33.06 21.93
C SER A 675 5.22 31.65 21.36
N PRO A 676 5.55 31.49 20.08
CA PRO A 676 5.83 30.17 19.51
C PRO A 676 6.92 29.40 20.28
N GLU A 677 7.91 30.11 20.81
CA GLU A 677 9.04 29.55 21.56
C GLU A 677 8.77 29.28 23.05
N ASP A 678 7.60 29.66 23.57
CA ASP A 678 7.27 29.45 24.98
C ASP A 678 5.80 29.06 25.23
N VAL A 679 5.10 28.69 24.15
CA VAL A 679 3.69 28.32 24.20
C VAL A 679 3.49 27.12 25.10
N PHE A 680 4.44 26.18 25.17
CA PHE A 680 4.58 25.26 26.28
C PHE A 680 5.90 25.60 26.99
N ASN A 681 5.85 25.85 28.30
CA ASN A 681 7.07 26.14 29.05
C ASN A 681 7.77 24.81 29.40
N ASN A 682 8.63 24.31 28.50
CA ASN A 682 9.26 23.00 28.65
C ASN A 682 10.05 22.81 29.97
N GLN A 683 10.48 23.91 30.59
CA GLN A 683 11.20 23.92 31.86
C GLN A 683 10.33 23.54 33.07
N THR A 684 8.99 23.60 32.95
CA THR A 684 8.07 23.25 34.05
C THR A 684 7.62 21.79 34.01
N ALA A 685 8.05 21.02 33.01
CA ALA A 685 7.67 19.62 32.86
C ALA A 685 8.16 18.75 34.03
N THR A 686 7.26 17.98 34.63
CA THR A 686 7.58 17.07 35.76
C THR A 686 7.45 15.58 35.43
N THR A 687 6.80 15.25 34.32
CA THR A 687 6.50 13.88 33.88
C THR A 687 6.43 13.80 32.36
N ASP A 688 6.50 12.59 31.81
CA ASP A 688 6.36 12.31 30.38
C ASP A 688 4.89 12.44 29.89
N SER A 689 3.93 11.99 30.71
CA SER A 689 2.48 12.20 30.52
C SER A 689 1.77 12.26 31.89
N LEU A 690 0.62 12.95 31.94
CA LEU A 690 -0.27 13.04 33.10
C LEU A 690 -1.39 11.99 33.04
N GLY A 691 -1.88 11.67 31.85
CA GLY A 691 -3.09 10.87 31.60
C GLY A 691 -2.85 9.55 30.88
N PHE A 692 -1.64 9.26 30.41
CA PHE A 692 -1.30 8.03 29.70
C PHE A 692 -0.04 7.34 30.24
N LYS A 693 0.03 6.03 30.05
CA LYS A 693 1.30 5.29 30.18
C LYS A 693 2.01 5.32 28.83
N ILE A 694 3.17 5.96 28.79
CA ILE A 694 3.95 6.06 27.54
C ILE A 694 4.70 4.76 27.30
N LYS A 695 4.61 4.26 26.06
CA LYS A 695 5.41 3.13 25.57
C LYS A 695 5.99 3.50 24.21
N PHE A 696 7.29 3.30 24.02
CA PHE A 696 7.90 3.44 22.69
C PHE A 696 7.84 2.10 21.96
N ASP A 697 7.37 2.13 20.72
CA ASP A 697 7.39 0.97 19.82
C ASP A 697 8.80 0.82 19.23
N GLU A 698 9.66 0.10 19.94
CA GLU A 698 11.02 -0.29 19.49
C GLU A 698 11.04 -1.61 18.74
#